data_AF-A0A6C2CYM3-F1
#
_entry.id   AF-A0A6C2CYM3-F1
#
_cell.length_a   1.000
_cell.length_b   1.000
_cell.length_c   1.000
_cell.angle_alpha   90.00
_cell.angle_beta   90.00
_cell.angle_gamma   90.00
#
_symmetry.space_group_name_H-M   'P 1'
#
loop_
_entity.id
_entity.type
_entity.pdbx_description
1 polymer ?
#
loop_
_entity_poly.entity_id
_entity_poly.type
_entity_poly.pdbx_seq_one_letter_code
_entity_poly.pdbx_strand_id
1 'polypeptide(L)'
;MPDAARWRWPCQSALPARATPSGGRCRALPASTSIMADIFLSYSHLDRARAVALVAALSDRFSVWWDPDLDAAGTWRKDLEEQIDSARCVVVLWSEAARDSDFVRSEASRAAQRKTLLQISLDGDEVPLGFTESQWIDLKAWNGDGADPALRDLLLMPIEKRVRGNRSALLIGVDAYAHGAGFQAPASASANVDALHALLGDQADAHFEVETLVNPEKTAFMKSLQKVFKDALPNDTVLFYYCGNAKLSARGDLYLCPNDSELEYLDATAISMEWIAKRALNESSASQLVILLDCIFSMTPDAGGQVDVPSILVSNLGQGQGKYVLSGCTVLDRDVAERGSPVSRMVRWFVQGVETFEADDGDNILTADEICRYVQHRIDADAPELKPISKGFNTNSSRGEIARRTTAAPTATALRGNREFFLAIRGCLDEGRLVPMVGDGVFGSGPLSSFRLVSALIQTAGLEAGMRLDERYPLATAAEYLLLVFGGERGAFLKRLTAVLNEQSQALVPTETHRFLAAMQTPWIVVSASYDWVFESLLEQSGVPFTVVTHILTAEDDELDGRLLVIRRGGQAPSVEVKLADNWILSDLGEYADRIIYKIVGSPFANALAEPRSGIDTVVITETDHMAFLGRLENEHTKPPSAFSRRLQKSSLLFLGYNLDVWHYRLVGHIFSNEGQVRPRRRYAVRTAISPIEERFWAQLVAAEDRLQSDCEAFVQTLRQFK
;
A
#
# COMPACT_ATOMS: atom_id res chain seq x y z
N MET A 1 -30.01 -63.93 26.93
CA MET A 1 -30.42 -63.52 25.57
C MET A 1 -29.36 -62.56 25.05
N PRO A 2 -28.90 -62.72 23.81
CA PRO A 2 -27.53 -63.24 23.60
C PRO A 2 -26.47 -62.23 23.13
N ASP A 3 -25.25 -62.77 23.19
CA ASP A 3 -23.91 -62.33 22.82
C ASP A 3 -23.64 -61.86 21.38
N ALA A 4 -22.56 -61.07 21.29
CA ALA A 4 -21.45 -61.07 20.31
C ALA A 4 -21.65 -60.72 18.81
N ALA A 5 -20.85 -59.74 18.35
CA ALA A 5 -19.91 -59.83 17.21
C ALA A 5 -19.29 -58.43 16.89
N ARG A 6 -18.19 -58.02 17.53
CA ARG A 6 -16.82 -57.92 16.98
C ARG A 6 -16.67 -58.11 15.45
N TRP A 7 -16.22 -57.06 14.76
CA TRP A 7 -15.50 -57.17 13.49
C TRP A 7 -14.07 -56.63 13.63
N ARG A 8 -13.10 -57.47 13.28
CA ARG A 8 -11.65 -57.30 13.36
C ARG A 8 -11.09 -56.92 11.99
N TRP A 9 -10.04 -56.10 12.01
CA TRP A 9 -9.11 -55.85 10.92
C TRP A 9 -8.21 -57.07 10.67
N PRO A 10 -7.92 -57.49 9.42
CA PRO A 10 -6.82 -58.39 9.12
C PRO A 10 -5.62 -57.64 8.53
N CYS A 11 -4.43 -57.96 9.05
CA CYS A 11 -3.13 -57.56 8.53
C CYS A 11 -2.29 -58.84 8.29
N GLN A 12 -1.28 -58.72 7.41
CA GLN A 12 -0.23 -59.69 7.00
C GLN A 12 -0.58 -60.55 5.77
N SER A 13 0.31 -60.79 4.79
CA SER A 13 1.66 -60.33 4.45
C SER A 13 2.08 -61.09 3.18
N ALA A 14 2.71 -60.46 2.17
CA ALA A 14 3.66 -61.11 1.25
C ALA A 14 4.38 -60.07 0.38
N LEU A 15 5.70 -59.97 0.52
CA LEU A 15 6.65 -59.42 -0.47
C LEU A 15 7.03 -60.56 -1.45
N PRO A 16 7.38 -60.28 -2.73
CA PRO A 16 8.80 -60.04 -3.03
C PRO A 16 9.13 -59.08 -4.20
N ALA A 17 10.42 -58.70 -4.19
CA ALA A 17 11.33 -58.43 -5.31
C ALA A 17 11.46 -57.01 -5.91
N ARG A 18 12.74 -56.57 -5.88
CA ARG A 18 13.35 -55.34 -6.41
C ARG A 18 13.20 -55.20 -7.93
N ALA A 19 12.87 -53.99 -8.39
CA ALA A 19 13.31 -53.45 -9.66
C ALA A 19 13.60 -51.93 -9.51
N THR A 20 14.73 -51.50 -10.05
CA THR A 20 15.32 -50.16 -10.04
C THR A 20 14.45 -49.08 -10.68
N PRO A 21 14.38 -47.83 -10.16
CA PRO A 21 13.94 -46.70 -10.94
C PRO A 21 15.14 -45.93 -11.53
N SER A 22 15.24 -45.99 -12.85
CA SER A 22 16.01 -45.09 -13.68
C SER A 22 15.46 -43.66 -13.60
N GLY A 23 16.37 -42.70 -13.46
CA GLY A 23 16.24 -41.25 -13.66
C GLY A 23 14.88 -40.64 -14.02
N GLY A 24 14.25 -40.02 -13.03
CA GLY A 24 13.24 -38.97 -13.20
C GLY A 24 13.65 -37.78 -12.33
N ARG A 25 14.02 -36.66 -12.96
CA ARG A 25 14.46 -35.43 -12.28
C ARG A 25 13.35 -34.96 -11.34
N CYS A 26 13.62 -34.94 -10.03
CA CYS A 26 12.83 -34.16 -9.09
C CYS A 26 12.97 -32.69 -9.49
N ARG A 27 11.85 -32.10 -9.91
CA ARG A 27 11.74 -30.68 -10.23
C ARG A 27 11.88 -29.93 -8.89
N ALA A 28 12.93 -29.12 -8.77
CA ALA A 28 13.12 -28.22 -7.65
C ALA A 28 11.85 -27.39 -7.43
N LEU A 29 11.38 -27.35 -6.17
CA LEU A 29 10.46 -26.31 -5.73
C LEU A 29 11.12 -24.96 -6.02
N PRO A 30 10.44 -24.00 -6.68
CA PRO A 30 11.00 -22.67 -6.83
C PRO A 30 11.14 -22.05 -5.44
N ALA A 31 12.31 -21.46 -5.19
CA ALA A 31 12.64 -20.74 -3.97
C ALA A 31 11.52 -19.72 -3.66
N SER A 32 10.96 -19.82 -2.45
CA SER A 32 10.18 -18.75 -1.84
C SER A 32 11.05 -17.50 -1.82
N THR A 33 10.63 -16.44 -2.52
CA THR A 33 11.17 -15.11 -2.27
C THR A 33 10.80 -14.71 -0.85
N SER A 34 11.75 -14.81 0.08
CA SER A 34 11.57 -14.44 1.48
C SER A 34 11.27 -12.94 1.56
N ILE A 35 10.18 -12.57 2.21
CA ILE A 35 9.97 -11.19 2.66
C ILE A 35 11.09 -10.91 3.68
N MET A 36 11.95 -9.93 3.41
CA MET A 36 13.05 -9.55 4.30
C MET A 36 12.48 -8.85 5.55
N ALA A 37 12.95 -9.23 6.75
CA ALA A 37 12.41 -8.68 7.99
C ALA A 37 13.06 -7.36 8.41
N ASP A 38 12.31 -6.52 9.11
CA ASP A 38 12.77 -5.26 9.69
C ASP A 38 13.75 -5.49 10.85
N ILE A 39 13.48 -6.51 11.66
CA ILE A 39 14.25 -6.86 12.86
C ILE A 39 14.79 -8.27 12.74
N PHE A 40 16.08 -8.45 13.05
CA PHE A 40 16.68 -9.76 13.28
C PHE A 40 16.93 -9.94 14.78
N LEU A 41 16.44 -11.02 15.38
CA LEU A 41 16.67 -11.34 16.80
C LEU A 41 17.68 -12.48 16.96
N SER A 42 18.82 -12.17 17.55
CA SER A 42 19.87 -13.12 17.93
C SER A 42 19.81 -13.41 19.43
N TYR A 43 19.82 -14.69 19.80
CA TYR A 43 19.70 -15.15 21.18
C TYR A 43 20.27 -16.57 21.35
N SER A 44 20.55 -16.99 22.58
CA SER A 44 20.90 -18.38 22.89
C SER A 44 19.65 -19.25 23.01
N HIS A 45 19.69 -20.52 22.61
CA HIS A 45 18.55 -21.45 22.76
C HIS A 45 18.02 -21.54 24.19
N LEU A 46 18.87 -21.34 25.20
CA LEU A 46 18.47 -21.34 26.61
C LEU A 46 17.57 -20.15 26.98
N ASP A 47 17.56 -19.10 26.15
CA ASP A 47 16.75 -17.89 26.32
C ASP A 47 15.47 -17.89 25.46
N ARG A 48 15.11 -19.02 24.84
CA ARG A 48 13.96 -19.13 23.92
C ARG A 48 12.66 -18.57 24.48
N ALA A 49 12.35 -18.81 25.76
CA ALA A 49 11.13 -18.28 26.38
C ALA A 49 11.09 -16.75 26.39
N ARG A 50 12.22 -16.09 26.69
CA ARG A 50 12.34 -14.62 26.68
C ARG A 50 12.35 -14.06 25.25
N ALA A 51 12.98 -14.76 24.32
CA ALA A 51 12.97 -14.41 22.91
C ALA A 51 11.55 -14.46 22.31
N VAL A 52 10.76 -15.52 22.60
CA VAL A 52 9.36 -15.63 22.16
C VAL A 52 8.51 -14.45 22.65
N ALA A 53 8.64 -14.09 23.93
CA ALA A 53 7.89 -12.97 24.51
C ALA A 53 8.26 -11.64 23.83
N LEU A 54 9.54 -11.43 23.54
CA LEU A 54 10.03 -10.23 22.86
C LEU A 54 9.56 -10.17 21.41
N VAL A 55 9.59 -11.29 20.68
CA VAL A 55 9.06 -11.39 19.32
C VAL A 55 7.57 -11.05 19.32
N ALA A 56 6.78 -11.64 20.21
CA ALA A 56 5.35 -11.34 20.30
C ALA A 56 5.10 -9.84 20.50
N ALA A 57 5.85 -9.18 21.39
CA ALA A 57 5.74 -7.74 21.62
C ALA A 57 6.17 -6.88 20.41
N LEU A 58 7.08 -7.37 19.57
CA LEU A 58 7.61 -6.66 18.40
C LEU A 58 6.80 -6.93 17.12
N SER A 59 6.24 -8.12 16.96
CA SER A 59 5.53 -8.57 15.76
C SER A 59 4.23 -7.80 15.46
N ASP A 60 3.65 -7.16 16.48
CA ASP A 60 2.50 -6.25 16.29
C ASP A 60 2.87 -5.00 15.49
N ARG A 61 4.17 -4.65 15.40
CA ARG A 61 4.65 -3.37 14.86
C ARG A 61 5.70 -3.51 13.75
N PHE A 62 6.44 -4.61 13.75
CA PHE A 62 7.59 -4.82 12.85
C PHE A 62 7.59 -6.26 12.34
N SER A 63 8.15 -6.48 11.15
CA SER A 63 8.49 -7.83 10.71
C SER A 63 9.74 -8.31 11.46
N VAL A 64 9.64 -9.43 12.18
CA VAL A 64 10.73 -9.96 13.03
C VAL A 64 11.17 -11.32 12.51
N TRP A 65 12.44 -11.43 12.16
CA TRP A 65 13.10 -12.68 11.82
C TRP A 65 13.85 -13.22 13.04
N TRP A 66 13.58 -14.47 13.40
CA TRP A 66 14.23 -15.21 14.47
C TRP A 66 14.04 -16.70 14.17
N ASP A 67 14.98 -17.54 14.60
CA ASP A 67 14.88 -18.99 14.38
C ASP A 67 14.49 -19.69 15.69
N PRO A 68 13.31 -20.35 15.75
CA PRO A 68 12.91 -21.14 16.91
C PRO A 68 13.62 -22.50 17.04
N ASP A 69 14.20 -23.04 15.96
CA ASP A 69 14.76 -24.41 15.88
C ASP A 69 16.12 -24.43 15.12
N LEU A 70 17.07 -23.58 15.55
CA LEU A 70 18.46 -23.51 15.07
C LEU A 70 19.21 -24.86 15.21
N ASP A 71 19.03 -25.77 14.24
CA ASP A 71 19.82 -27.00 14.11
C ASP A 71 20.86 -26.84 12.99
N ALA A 72 22.13 -26.98 13.33
CA ALA A 72 23.26 -26.65 12.46
C ALA A 72 23.39 -27.60 11.25
N ALA A 73 22.75 -27.27 10.11
CA ALA A 73 22.94 -27.98 8.85
C ALA A 73 23.17 -27.02 7.66
N GLY A 74 24.44 -26.73 7.37
CA GLY A 74 25.09 -26.52 6.06
C GLY A 74 24.56 -25.53 5.01
N THR A 75 23.25 -25.39 4.83
CA THR A 75 22.61 -24.68 3.70
C THR A 75 22.00 -23.34 4.10
N TRP A 76 21.83 -23.07 5.40
CA TRP A 76 21.11 -21.89 5.92
C TRP A 76 21.97 -20.67 6.24
N ARG A 77 23.31 -20.77 6.19
CA ARG A 77 24.19 -19.62 6.49
C ARG A 77 24.00 -18.45 5.55
N LYS A 78 23.76 -18.70 4.25
CA LYS A 78 23.56 -17.60 3.29
C LYS A 78 22.27 -16.84 3.58
N ASP A 79 21.17 -17.55 3.81
CA ASP A 79 19.89 -16.93 4.12
C ASP A 79 19.95 -16.16 5.45
N LEU A 80 20.61 -16.72 6.47
CA LEU A 80 20.86 -16.04 7.75
C LEU A 80 21.68 -14.75 7.56
N GLU A 81 22.79 -14.84 6.81
CA GLU A 81 23.65 -13.70 6.51
C GLU A 81 22.89 -12.63 5.70
N GLU A 82 22.06 -13.03 4.75
CA GLU A 82 21.19 -12.13 3.98
C GLU A 82 20.12 -11.47 4.85
N GLN A 83 19.54 -12.18 5.82
CA GLN A 83 18.59 -11.62 6.79
C GLN A 83 19.28 -10.63 7.74
N ILE A 84 20.48 -10.95 8.24
CA ILE A 84 21.26 -10.01 9.04
C ILE A 84 21.60 -8.78 8.20
N ASP A 85 22.12 -8.96 6.98
CA ASP A 85 22.56 -7.86 6.10
C ASP A 85 21.41 -7.00 5.56
N SER A 86 20.19 -7.54 5.54
CA SER A 86 18.98 -6.79 5.18
C SER A 86 18.25 -6.19 6.38
N ALA A 87 18.36 -6.75 7.58
CA ALA A 87 17.68 -6.23 8.76
C ALA A 87 18.04 -4.77 9.06
N ARG A 88 17.03 -3.98 9.41
CA ARG A 88 17.14 -2.57 9.80
C ARG A 88 17.66 -2.46 11.23
N CYS A 89 17.26 -3.38 12.11
CA CYS A 89 17.78 -3.48 13.47
C CYS A 89 18.11 -4.94 13.78
N VAL A 90 19.32 -5.20 14.29
CA VAL A 90 19.72 -6.52 14.78
C VAL A 90 19.75 -6.45 16.30
N VAL A 91 18.82 -7.14 16.94
CA VAL A 91 18.69 -7.19 18.39
C VAL A 91 19.43 -8.42 18.89
N VAL A 92 20.40 -8.22 19.80
CA VAL A 92 21.14 -9.32 20.43
C VAL A 92 20.79 -9.38 21.91
N LEU A 93 20.33 -10.55 22.35
CA LEU A 93 20.03 -10.85 23.75
C LEU A 93 21.25 -11.52 24.42
N TRP A 94 21.91 -10.77 25.28
CA TRP A 94 23.05 -11.22 26.08
C TRP A 94 22.59 -11.84 27.40
N SER A 95 22.85 -13.14 27.55
CA SER A 95 22.84 -13.90 28.80
C SER A 95 24.20 -14.57 28.96
N GLU A 96 24.49 -15.16 30.13
CA GLU A 96 25.68 -16.02 30.32
C GLU A 96 25.87 -17.00 29.15
N ALA A 97 24.80 -17.68 28.73
CA ALA A 97 24.83 -18.64 27.63
C ALA A 97 25.05 -18.00 26.25
N ALA A 98 24.59 -16.77 26.03
CA ALA A 98 24.79 -16.06 24.77
C ALA A 98 26.22 -15.50 24.64
N ARG A 99 26.85 -15.13 25.77
CA ARG A 99 28.25 -14.66 25.79
C ARG A 99 29.24 -15.74 25.39
N ASP A 100 28.95 -16.99 25.71
CA ASP A 100 29.78 -18.15 25.35
C ASP A 100 29.49 -18.71 23.94
N SER A 101 28.50 -18.18 23.23
CA SER A 101 28.11 -18.65 21.90
C SER A 101 28.88 -17.94 20.77
N ASP A 102 29.73 -18.67 20.07
CA ASP A 102 30.46 -18.17 18.89
C ASP A 102 29.52 -17.66 17.79
N PHE A 103 28.34 -18.28 17.66
CA PHE A 103 27.33 -17.89 16.69
C PHE A 103 26.76 -16.51 17.00
N VAL A 104 26.24 -16.30 18.22
CA VAL A 104 25.70 -15.00 18.66
C VAL A 104 26.75 -13.90 18.56
N ARG A 105 28.01 -14.19 18.92
CA ARG A 105 29.12 -13.23 18.80
C ARG A 105 29.44 -12.89 17.34
N SER A 106 29.34 -13.84 16.42
CA SER A 106 29.53 -13.62 14.99
C SER A 106 28.43 -12.71 14.41
N GLU A 107 27.17 -12.99 14.73
CA GLU A 107 26.01 -12.18 14.31
C GLU A 107 26.09 -10.75 14.87
N ALA A 108 26.40 -10.62 16.16
CA ALA A 108 26.62 -9.33 16.82
C ALA A 108 27.76 -8.54 16.17
N SER A 109 28.86 -9.20 15.81
CA SER A 109 30.00 -8.56 15.13
C SER A 109 29.60 -8.00 13.77
N ARG A 110 28.85 -8.77 12.98
CA ARG A 110 28.36 -8.35 11.66
C ARG A 110 27.38 -7.17 11.76
N ALA A 111 26.49 -7.21 12.74
CA ALA A 111 25.58 -6.11 13.04
C ALA A 111 26.29 -4.84 13.55
N ALA A 112 27.33 -4.99 14.38
CA ALA A 112 28.12 -3.88 14.90
C ALA A 112 28.86 -3.14 13.77
N GLN A 113 29.47 -3.90 12.84
CA GLN A 113 30.12 -3.34 11.66
C GLN A 113 29.16 -2.54 10.77
N ARG A 114 27.89 -2.97 10.70
CA ARG A 114 26.81 -2.28 9.98
C ARG A 114 26.14 -1.16 10.80
N LYS A 115 26.55 -0.96 12.05
CA LYS A 115 25.94 -0.03 13.02
C LYS A 115 24.44 -0.29 13.30
N THR A 116 23.92 -1.47 12.96
CA THR A 116 22.52 -1.88 13.17
C THR A 116 22.30 -2.65 14.48
N LEU A 117 23.37 -2.93 15.23
CA LEU A 117 23.36 -3.70 16.48
C LEU A 117 22.70 -2.94 17.64
N LEU A 118 21.62 -3.51 18.19
CA LEU A 118 21.04 -3.16 19.49
C LEU A 118 21.32 -4.28 20.50
N GLN A 119 21.96 -3.92 21.60
CA GLN A 119 22.39 -4.87 22.62
C GLN A 119 21.47 -4.82 23.84
N ILE A 120 21.07 -5.98 24.32
CA ILE A 120 20.23 -6.13 25.51
C ILE A 120 20.89 -7.12 26.45
N SER A 121 21.11 -6.74 27.70
CA SER A 121 21.54 -7.65 28.77
C SER A 121 20.31 -8.19 29.49
N LEU A 122 20.14 -9.51 29.51
CA LEU A 122 19.03 -10.21 30.15
C LEU A 122 19.30 -10.55 31.63
N ASP A 123 20.56 -10.55 32.04
CA ASP A 123 21.01 -10.88 33.40
C ASP A 123 21.63 -9.67 34.14
N GLY A 124 21.78 -8.54 33.44
CA GLY A 124 22.33 -7.27 33.95
C GLY A 124 23.85 -7.26 34.02
N ASP A 125 24.52 -8.30 33.52
CA ASP A 125 25.98 -8.33 33.43
C ASP A 125 26.47 -7.67 32.13
N GLU A 126 27.74 -7.29 32.09
CA GLU A 126 28.36 -6.59 30.95
C GLU A 126 28.32 -7.42 29.66
N VAL A 127 28.22 -6.77 28.51
CA VAL A 127 28.33 -7.42 27.20
C VAL A 127 29.78 -7.87 26.93
N PRO A 128 30.03 -8.88 26.06
CA PRO A 128 31.38 -9.37 25.83
C PRO A 128 32.38 -8.31 25.34
N LEU A 129 33.65 -8.50 25.70
CA LEU A 129 34.77 -7.69 25.20
C LEU A 129 34.74 -7.64 23.66
N GLY A 130 34.77 -6.42 23.12
CA GLY A 130 34.56 -6.13 21.69
C GLY A 130 33.21 -5.48 21.36
N PHE A 131 32.25 -5.51 22.29
CA PHE A 131 30.94 -4.85 22.14
C PHE A 131 30.64 -3.79 23.20
N THR A 132 31.53 -3.62 24.17
CA THR A 132 31.43 -2.64 25.26
C THR A 132 31.56 -1.19 24.78
N GLU A 133 31.98 -0.97 23.52
CA GLU A 133 32.11 0.35 22.91
C GLU A 133 30.74 0.98 22.54
N SER A 134 29.66 0.19 22.55
CA SER A 134 28.29 0.63 22.30
C SER A 134 27.42 0.44 23.53
N GLN A 135 26.45 1.34 23.75
CA GLN A 135 25.49 1.21 24.85
C GLN A 135 24.65 -0.07 24.72
N TRP A 136 24.25 -0.65 25.85
CA TRP A 136 23.31 -1.75 25.94
C TRP A 136 22.17 -1.41 26.90
N ILE A 137 21.02 -2.03 26.68
CA ILE A 137 19.83 -1.91 27.52
C ILE A 137 19.88 -3.04 28.57
N ASP A 138 19.71 -2.71 29.85
CA ASP A 138 19.58 -3.70 30.91
C ASP A 138 18.10 -4.07 31.12
N LEU A 139 17.77 -5.35 30.93
CA LEU A 139 16.44 -5.92 31.15
C LEU A 139 16.42 -6.96 32.29
N LYS A 140 17.39 -6.94 33.21
CA LYS A 140 17.40 -7.87 34.36
C LYS A 140 16.11 -7.85 35.17
N ALA A 141 15.47 -6.68 35.29
CA ALA A 141 14.23 -6.50 36.04
C ALA A 141 12.97 -6.97 35.30
N TRP A 142 13.07 -7.27 33.99
CA TRP A 142 11.93 -7.69 33.18
C TRP A 142 11.62 -9.17 33.43
N ASN A 143 10.36 -9.48 33.70
CA ASN A 143 9.89 -10.81 34.07
C ASN A 143 9.43 -11.68 32.88
N GLY A 144 9.53 -11.16 31.65
CA GLY A 144 9.06 -11.84 30.44
C GLY A 144 7.62 -11.51 30.01
N ASP A 145 6.92 -10.60 30.70
CA ASP A 145 5.59 -10.13 30.30
C ASP A 145 5.70 -9.08 29.18
N GLY A 146 5.06 -9.33 28.03
CA GLY A 146 5.03 -8.42 26.90
C GLY A 146 4.20 -7.15 27.12
N ALA A 147 3.35 -7.13 28.16
CA ALA A 147 2.55 -5.97 28.56
C ALA A 147 3.22 -5.06 29.60
N ASP A 148 4.46 -5.38 30.03
CA ASP A 148 5.20 -4.59 31.01
C ASP A 148 5.47 -3.16 30.48
N PRO A 149 4.97 -2.10 31.16
CA PRO A 149 5.23 -0.72 30.76
C PRO A 149 6.72 -0.37 30.66
N ALA A 150 7.58 -1.00 31.47
CA ALA A 150 9.02 -0.78 31.43
C ALA A 150 9.65 -1.30 30.13
N LEU A 151 9.13 -2.39 29.54
CA LEU A 151 9.55 -2.92 28.25
C LEU A 151 9.24 -1.93 27.11
N ARG A 152 8.12 -1.22 27.20
CA ARG A 152 7.69 -0.25 26.18
C ARG A 152 8.67 0.92 26.07
N ASP A 153 9.01 1.56 27.19
CA ASP A 153 9.83 2.78 27.16
C ASP A 153 11.33 2.45 26.99
N LEU A 154 11.82 1.38 27.60
CA LEU A 154 13.24 1.01 27.54
C LEU A 154 13.65 0.33 26.23
N LEU A 155 12.70 -0.31 25.52
CA LEU A 155 13.04 -1.17 24.38
C LEU A 155 12.22 -0.89 23.12
N LEU A 156 10.90 -0.73 23.19
CA LEU A 156 10.09 -0.46 21.99
C LEU A 156 10.41 0.89 21.37
N MET A 157 10.59 1.95 22.17
CA MET A 157 10.91 3.28 21.63
C MET A 157 12.29 3.33 20.94
N PRO A 158 13.39 2.79 21.50
CA PRO A 158 14.66 2.69 20.79
C PRO A 158 14.60 1.82 19.52
N ILE A 159 13.91 0.68 19.55
CA ILE A 159 13.75 -0.19 18.38
C ILE A 159 12.91 0.52 17.31
N GLU A 160 11.82 1.16 17.69
CA GLU A 160 10.95 1.87 16.76
C GLU A 160 11.70 3.02 16.07
N LYS A 161 12.45 3.82 16.83
CA LYS A 161 13.33 4.85 16.28
C LYS A 161 14.36 4.26 15.32
N ARG A 162 14.98 3.15 15.69
CA ARG A 162 16.08 2.54 14.92
C ARG A 162 15.59 1.80 13.69
N VAL A 163 14.43 1.15 13.74
CA VAL A 163 13.81 0.49 12.61
C VAL A 163 13.27 1.56 11.67
N ARG A 164 12.34 2.41 12.12
CA ARG A 164 11.68 3.40 11.24
C ARG A 164 12.65 4.45 10.69
N GLY A 165 13.69 4.80 11.46
CA GLY A 165 14.63 5.88 11.14
C GLY A 165 14.02 7.25 11.45
N ASN A 166 14.88 8.21 11.82
CA ASN A 166 14.50 9.61 11.89
C ASN A 166 14.65 10.27 10.52
N ARG A 167 13.84 11.30 10.28
CA ARG A 167 13.99 12.17 9.11
C ARG A 167 14.45 13.53 9.58
N SER A 168 15.58 13.99 9.09
CA SER A 168 16.15 15.28 9.48
C SER A 168 16.39 16.12 8.24
N ALA A 169 15.98 17.38 8.26
CA ALA A 169 16.18 18.29 7.13
C ALA A 169 16.98 19.51 7.58
N LEU A 170 18.04 19.84 6.85
CA LEU A 170 18.75 21.11 6.97
C LEU A 170 18.44 21.95 5.73
N LEU A 171 17.69 23.04 5.92
CA LEU A 171 17.23 23.92 4.85
C LEU A 171 17.95 25.26 4.94
N ILE A 172 18.66 25.64 3.88
CA ILE A 172 19.48 26.85 3.88
C ILE A 172 19.13 27.73 2.69
N GLY A 173 18.83 29.00 2.97
CA GLY A 173 18.54 30.02 1.97
C GLY A 173 19.43 31.23 2.16
N VAL A 174 20.06 31.71 1.09
CA VAL A 174 20.87 32.93 1.09
C VAL A 174 20.32 33.90 0.04
N ASP A 175 19.51 34.86 0.48
CA ASP A 175 18.94 35.93 -0.35
C ASP A 175 19.59 37.31 -0.10
N ALA A 176 20.58 37.39 0.79
CA ALA A 176 21.38 38.58 1.02
C ALA A 176 22.86 38.23 1.25
N TYR A 177 23.75 38.95 0.59
CA TYR A 177 25.20 38.88 0.78
C TYR A 177 25.74 40.19 1.35
N ALA A 178 26.89 40.12 2.02
CA ALA A 178 27.60 41.29 2.51
C ALA A 178 27.85 42.33 1.39
N HIS A 179 27.81 43.61 1.75
CA HIS A 179 27.98 44.69 0.78
C HIS A 179 29.35 44.62 0.10
N GLY A 180 29.39 44.64 -1.24
CA GLY A 180 30.63 44.55 -2.01
C GLY A 180 31.11 43.13 -2.32
N ALA A 181 30.39 42.08 -1.87
CA ALA A 181 30.79 40.69 -2.05
C ALA A 181 30.79 40.18 -3.51
N GLY A 182 30.12 40.89 -4.43
CA GLY A 182 30.12 40.55 -5.86
C GLY A 182 29.14 39.44 -6.29
N PHE A 183 28.12 39.17 -5.49
CA PHE A 183 27.10 38.16 -5.77
C PHE A 183 25.74 38.76 -6.12
N GLN A 184 24.98 38.08 -6.98
CA GLN A 184 23.54 38.34 -7.16
C GLN A 184 22.76 37.34 -6.30
N ALA A 185 21.91 37.83 -5.41
CA ALA A 185 21.16 36.95 -4.51
C ALA A 185 19.86 36.45 -5.16
N PRO A 186 19.51 35.16 -5.03
CA PRO A 186 18.20 34.64 -5.43
C PRO A 186 17.11 35.21 -4.50
N ALA A 187 16.12 35.89 -5.06
CA ALA A 187 15.05 36.51 -4.26
C ALA A 187 14.08 35.48 -3.65
N SER A 188 14.12 34.24 -4.13
CA SER A 188 13.26 33.13 -3.67
C SER A 188 13.83 32.35 -2.49
N ALA A 189 15.06 32.60 -2.03
CA ALA A 189 15.73 31.70 -1.08
C ALA A 189 14.97 31.55 0.25
N SER A 190 14.54 32.66 0.87
CA SER A 190 13.74 32.60 2.11
C SER A 190 12.39 31.93 1.88
N ALA A 191 11.67 32.30 0.81
CA ALA A 191 10.36 31.73 0.51
C ALA A 191 10.42 30.22 0.22
N ASN A 192 11.52 29.76 -0.41
CA ASN A 192 11.78 28.34 -0.63
C ASN A 192 11.97 27.58 0.68
N VAL A 193 12.75 28.15 1.61
CA VAL A 193 12.96 27.57 2.95
C VAL A 193 11.64 27.48 3.70
N ASP A 194 10.82 28.54 3.68
CA ASP A 194 9.50 28.54 4.34
C ASP A 194 8.58 27.46 3.76
N ALA A 195 8.51 27.34 2.42
CA ALA A 195 7.68 26.34 1.76
C ALA A 195 8.13 24.90 2.07
N LEU A 196 9.43 24.64 2.06
CA LEU A 196 9.97 23.32 2.40
C LEU A 196 9.85 23.01 3.89
N HIS A 197 9.96 24.00 4.79
CA HIS A 197 9.72 23.80 6.21
C HIS A 197 8.25 23.40 6.46
N ALA A 198 7.30 24.13 5.87
CA ALA A 198 5.88 23.81 5.99
C ALA A 198 5.57 22.40 5.44
N LEU A 199 6.19 22.03 4.31
CA LEU A 199 6.00 20.72 3.71
C LEU A 199 6.60 19.59 4.55
N LEU A 200 7.85 19.73 4.98
CA LEU A 200 8.61 18.63 5.58
C LEU A 200 8.36 18.52 7.08
N GLY A 201 8.20 19.65 7.78
CA GLY A 201 8.02 19.71 9.23
C GLY A 201 6.56 19.65 9.68
N ASP A 202 5.68 20.40 9.02
CA ASP A 202 4.31 20.60 9.52
C ASP A 202 3.29 19.56 8.97
N GLN A 203 3.58 18.94 7.82
CA GLN A 203 2.72 17.91 7.23
C GLN A 203 2.87 16.55 7.94
N ALA A 204 1.74 15.89 8.18
CA ALA A 204 1.69 14.57 8.80
C ALA A 204 2.29 13.45 7.93
N ASP A 205 2.36 13.60 6.62
CA ASP A 205 2.92 12.54 5.76
C ASP A 205 4.47 12.53 5.76
N ALA A 206 5.12 13.67 6.04
CA ALA A 206 6.57 13.84 5.89
C ALA A 206 7.38 13.70 7.20
N HIS A 207 6.95 14.31 8.31
CA HIS A 207 7.54 14.16 9.65
C HIS A 207 9.08 14.35 9.75
N PHE A 208 9.64 15.36 9.09
CA PHE A 208 11.04 15.73 9.29
C PHE A 208 11.24 16.61 10.53
N GLU A 209 12.32 16.38 11.27
CA GLU A 209 12.91 17.38 12.16
C GLU A 209 13.67 18.40 11.28
N VAL A 210 13.12 19.60 11.15
CA VAL A 210 13.65 20.63 10.24
C VAL A 210 14.47 21.68 10.99
N GLU A 211 15.71 21.91 10.56
CA GLU A 211 16.55 23.04 10.94
C GLU A 211 16.69 24.01 9.75
N THR A 212 16.35 25.28 9.95
CA THR A 212 16.38 26.31 8.90
C THR A 212 17.44 27.37 9.20
N LEU A 213 18.25 27.74 8.20
CA LEU A 213 19.17 28.87 8.29
C LEU A 213 18.96 29.83 7.11
N VAL A 214 18.57 31.07 7.40
CA VAL A 214 18.44 32.14 6.40
C VAL A 214 19.62 33.10 6.55
N ASN A 215 20.34 33.34 5.45
CA ASN A 215 21.55 34.15 5.38
C ASN A 215 22.61 33.80 6.46
N PRO A 216 22.98 32.51 6.65
CA PRO A 216 23.99 32.16 7.64
C PRO A 216 25.39 32.60 7.20
N GLU A 217 26.21 32.97 8.20
CA GLU A 217 27.67 33.06 8.06
C GLU A 217 28.30 31.66 7.96
N LYS A 218 29.50 31.57 7.37
CA LYS A 218 30.24 30.31 7.17
C LYS A 218 30.30 29.44 8.42
N THR A 219 30.60 30.04 9.58
CA THR A 219 30.78 29.29 10.85
C THR A 219 29.48 28.62 11.29
N ALA A 220 28.35 29.33 11.22
CA ALA A 220 27.06 28.78 11.59
C ALA A 220 26.63 27.66 10.63
N PHE A 221 26.79 27.89 9.33
CA PHE A 221 26.48 26.89 8.29
C PHE A 221 27.30 25.61 8.51
N MET A 222 28.62 25.69 8.66
CA MET A 222 29.45 24.50 8.87
C MET A 222 29.08 23.73 10.15
N LYS A 223 28.70 24.44 11.22
CA LYS A 223 28.28 23.81 12.48
C LYS A 223 26.99 22.99 12.30
N SER A 224 25.99 23.54 11.60
CA SER A 224 24.74 22.82 11.33
C SER A 224 24.94 21.66 10.37
N LEU A 225 25.79 21.81 9.35
CA LEU A 225 26.20 20.68 8.49
C LEU A 225 26.86 19.55 9.29
N GLN A 226 27.78 19.91 10.19
CA GLN A 226 28.44 18.92 11.03
C GLN A 226 27.45 18.20 11.95
N LYS A 227 26.51 18.94 12.56
CA LYS A 227 25.48 18.39 13.44
C LYS A 227 24.57 17.41 12.69
N VAL A 228 23.99 17.81 11.56
CA VAL A 228 23.02 16.98 10.83
C VAL A 228 23.64 15.69 10.28
N PHE A 229 24.92 15.71 9.91
CA PHE A 229 25.62 14.49 9.49
C PHE A 229 26.09 13.63 10.66
N LYS A 230 26.68 14.23 11.69
CA LYS A 230 27.25 13.48 12.82
C LYS A 230 26.19 12.73 13.62
N ASP A 231 25.02 13.33 13.80
CA ASP A 231 23.98 12.78 14.67
C ASP A 231 23.10 11.73 13.96
N ALA A 232 23.29 11.52 12.66
CA ALA A 232 22.48 10.61 11.85
C ALA A 232 22.83 9.14 12.05
N LEU A 233 21.80 8.29 12.14
CA LEU A 233 21.88 6.84 12.33
C LEU A 233 21.69 6.06 11.02
N PRO A 234 22.06 4.76 10.96
CA PRO A 234 21.98 3.92 9.76
C PRO A 234 20.64 3.83 9.03
N ASN A 235 19.50 4.09 9.66
CA ASN A 235 18.21 4.07 8.96
C ASN A 235 17.60 5.47 8.79
N ASP A 236 18.33 6.52 9.18
CA ASP A 236 17.86 7.89 9.06
C ASP A 236 17.92 8.36 7.61
N THR A 237 16.97 9.21 7.26
CA THR A 237 16.99 9.99 6.03
C THR A 237 17.40 11.42 6.36
N VAL A 238 18.51 11.87 5.78
CA VAL A 238 18.95 13.25 5.92
C VAL A 238 18.68 13.98 4.61
N LEU A 239 17.95 15.09 4.68
CA LEU A 239 17.73 15.98 3.55
C LEU A 239 18.52 17.28 3.77
N PHE A 240 19.37 17.63 2.81
CA PHE A 240 20.11 18.88 2.79
C PHE A 240 19.65 19.70 1.59
N TYR A 241 19.01 20.84 1.86
CA TYR A 241 18.60 21.82 0.85
C TYR A 241 19.46 23.08 0.97
N TYR A 242 19.98 23.56 -0.16
CA TYR A 242 20.67 24.83 -0.22
C TYR A 242 20.23 25.65 -1.44
N CYS A 243 19.84 26.90 -1.18
CA CYS A 243 19.53 27.92 -2.18
C CYS A 243 20.42 29.15 -1.98
N GLY A 244 21.17 29.52 -3.00
CA GLY A 244 22.14 30.60 -2.93
C GLY A 244 23.11 30.59 -4.13
N ASN A 245 24.24 31.26 -3.99
CA ASN A 245 25.29 31.23 -5.01
C ASN A 245 26.15 29.99 -4.86
N ALA A 246 26.51 29.42 -6.00
CA ALA A 246 27.54 28.39 -6.09
C ALA A 246 28.60 28.82 -7.13
N LYS A 247 29.86 28.88 -6.71
CA LYS A 247 30.98 29.35 -7.54
C LYS A 247 31.91 28.21 -7.90
N LEU A 248 32.21 28.10 -9.20
CA LEU A 248 33.24 27.21 -9.71
C LEU A 248 34.55 27.98 -9.84
N SER A 249 35.58 27.55 -9.11
CA SER A 249 36.93 28.12 -9.21
C SER A 249 37.63 27.69 -10.50
N ALA A 250 38.70 28.41 -10.86
CA ALA A 250 39.56 28.05 -12.00
C ALA A 250 40.23 26.66 -11.88
N ARG A 251 40.28 26.09 -10.67
CA ARG A 251 40.82 24.75 -10.40
C ARG A 251 39.79 23.63 -10.57
N GLY A 252 38.52 23.97 -10.77
CA GLY A 252 37.42 23.01 -10.87
C GLY A 252 36.71 22.72 -9.55
N ASP A 253 37.07 23.41 -8.47
CA ASP A 253 36.43 23.26 -7.16
C ASP A 253 35.12 24.06 -7.10
N LEU A 254 34.04 23.41 -6.68
CA LEU A 254 32.70 24.00 -6.53
C LEU A 254 32.48 24.44 -5.07
N TYR A 255 32.11 25.69 -4.87
CA TYR A 255 31.88 26.29 -3.55
C TYR A 255 30.43 26.73 -3.37
N LEU A 256 29.80 26.38 -2.25
CA LEU A 256 28.57 27.00 -1.78
C LEU A 256 28.92 28.27 -0.98
N CYS A 257 28.20 29.36 -1.21
CA CYS A 257 28.52 30.69 -0.68
C CYS A 257 27.57 31.10 0.46
N PRO A 258 28.00 31.05 1.74
CA PRO A 258 27.31 31.72 2.86
C PRO A 258 27.20 33.25 2.67
N ASN A 259 26.45 33.94 3.53
CA ASN A 259 26.17 35.37 3.39
C ASN A 259 27.44 36.27 3.48
N ASP A 260 28.47 35.80 4.20
CA ASP A 260 29.77 36.43 4.42
C ASP A 260 30.83 36.00 3.40
N SER A 261 30.40 35.33 2.31
CA SER A 261 31.30 34.98 1.21
C SER A 261 31.86 36.22 0.53
N GLU A 262 33.12 36.15 0.10
CA GLU A 262 33.78 37.17 -0.70
C GLU A 262 34.34 36.52 -1.97
N LEU A 263 33.99 37.06 -3.14
CA LEU A 263 34.38 36.48 -4.44
C LEU A 263 35.91 36.39 -4.63
N GLU A 264 36.66 37.34 -4.06
CA GLU A 264 38.13 37.36 -4.11
C GLU A 264 38.80 36.35 -3.14
N TYR A 265 38.06 35.87 -2.13
CA TYR A 265 38.57 35.04 -1.04
C TYR A 265 37.71 33.79 -0.79
N LEU A 266 37.22 33.14 -1.86
CA LEU A 266 36.31 31.99 -1.77
C LEU A 266 36.85 30.84 -0.92
N ASP A 267 38.14 30.50 -1.01
CA ASP A 267 38.74 29.43 -0.19
C ASP A 267 38.58 29.68 1.32
N ALA A 268 38.64 30.95 1.73
CA ALA A 268 38.55 31.36 3.12
C ALA A 268 37.10 31.56 3.58
N THR A 269 36.22 32.02 2.70
CA THR A 269 34.88 32.53 3.09
C THR A 269 33.72 31.64 2.60
N ALA A 270 33.93 30.81 1.60
CA ALA A 270 32.94 29.85 1.09
C ALA A 270 33.19 28.42 1.60
N ILE A 271 32.28 27.48 1.28
CA ILE A 271 32.35 26.08 1.68
C ILE A 271 32.48 25.20 0.44
N SER A 272 33.59 24.46 0.33
CA SER A 272 33.81 23.53 -0.79
C SER A 272 32.83 22.35 -0.74
N MET A 273 32.28 21.98 -1.91
CA MET A 273 31.47 20.78 -2.07
C MET A 273 32.24 19.49 -1.79
N GLU A 274 33.55 19.48 -1.99
CA GLU A 274 34.40 18.34 -1.61
C GLU A 274 34.39 18.16 -0.09
N TRP A 275 34.43 19.26 0.68
CA TRP A 275 34.37 19.21 2.14
C TRP A 275 33.01 18.68 2.62
N ILE A 276 31.92 19.18 2.04
CA ILE A 276 30.55 18.72 2.36
C ILE A 276 30.42 17.24 2.05
N ALA A 277 30.87 16.83 0.85
CA ALA A 277 30.84 15.44 0.42
C ALA A 277 31.66 14.53 1.35
N LYS A 278 32.87 14.93 1.75
CA LYS A 278 33.71 14.18 2.70
C LYS A 278 33.04 14.00 4.06
N ARG A 279 32.36 15.03 4.59
CA ARG A 279 31.64 14.94 5.87
C ARG A 279 30.42 14.02 5.74
N ALA A 280 29.63 14.22 4.70
CA ALA A 280 28.53 13.33 4.35
C ALA A 280 28.97 11.87 4.17
N LEU A 281 30.16 11.63 3.61
CA LEU A 281 30.72 10.31 3.33
C LEU A 281 31.29 9.61 4.56
N ASN A 282 32.09 10.33 5.35
CA ASN A 282 32.96 9.74 6.35
C ASN A 282 32.37 9.84 7.76
N GLU A 283 31.44 10.78 7.98
CA GLU A 283 30.92 11.07 9.32
C GLU A 283 29.43 10.77 9.45
N SER A 284 28.65 10.89 8.36
CA SER A 284 27.25 10.46 8.40
C SER A 284 27.15 8.95 8.40
N SER A 285 26.37 8.42 9.34
CA SER A 285 25.96 7.02 9.28
C SER A 285 24.63 6.83 8.56
N ALA A 286 23.96 7.90 8.11
CA ALA A 286 22.68 7.83 7.39
C ALA A 286 22.78 6.87 6.19
N SER A 287 21.85 5.92 6.09
CA SER A 287 21.77 5.10 4.87
C SER A 287 21.26 5.89 3.69
N GLN A 288 20.62 7.03 3.91
CA GLN A 288 20.02 7.84 2.84
C GLN A 288 20.31 9.32 3.05
N LEU A 289 21.00 9.90 2.09
CA LEU A 289 21.28 11.33 2.05
C LEU A 289 20.73 11.95 0.76
N VAL A 290 19.82 12.90 0.92
CA VAL A 290 19.15 13.62 -0.18
C VAL A 290 19.67 15.04 -0.23
N ILE A 291 20.35 15.41 -1.32
CA ILE A 291 20.98 16.72 -1.50
C ILE A 291 20.22 17.46 -2.59
N LEU A 292 19.58 18.56 -2.24
CA LEU A 292 18.82 19.43 -3.12
C LEU A 292 19.57 20.75 -3.30
N LEU A 293 20.07 21.01 -4.51
CA LEU A 293 20.84 22.21 -4.84
C LEU A 293 20.05 23.13 -5.76
N ASP A 294 19.59 24.26 -5.22
CA ASP A 294 18.81 25.29 -5.92
C ASP A 294 19.67 26.55 -6.13
N CYS A 295 20.80 26.37 -6.81
CA CYS A 295 21.86 27.36 -6.83
C CYS A 295 21.90 28.18 -8.12
N ILE A 296 22.34 29.42 -7.99
CA ILE A 296 22.86 30.20 -9.12
C ILE A 296 24.32 29.77 -9.34
N PHE A 297 24.54 28.89 -10.32
CA PHE A 297 25.88 28.41 -10.69
C PHE A 297 26.58 29.41 -11.62
N SER A 298 27.76 29.84 -11.21
CA SER A 298 28.60 30.74 -12.02
C SER A 298 30.09 30.49 -11.79
N MET A 299 30.92 30.92 -12.72
CA MET A 299 32.38 30.80 -12.62
C MET A 299 33.00 32.01 -11.92
N THR A 300 34.18 31.82 -11.34
CA THR A 300 35.02 32.95 -10.91
C THR A 300 35.59 33.68 -12.15
N PRO A 301 35.89 35.00 -12.07
CA PRO A 301 36.34 35.77 -13.24
C PRO A 301 37.63 35.26 -13.90
N ASP A 302 38.47 34.55 -13.14
CA ASP A 302 39.73 33.95 -13.56
C ASP A 302 39.59 32.53 -14.15
N ALA A 303 38.40 31.92 -14.07
CA ALA A 303 38.12 30.60 -14.63
C ALA A 303 37.71 30.68 -16.11
N GLY A 304 38.32 29.84 -16.95
CA GLY A 304 37.96 29.67 -18.36
C GLY A 304 37.44 28.27 -18.66
N GLY A 305 36.42 28.15 -19.51
CA GLY A 305 35.84 26.87 -19.93
C GLY A 305 34.32 26.82 -19.81
N GLN A 306 33.74 25.62 -19.94
CA GLN A 306 32.32 25.37 -19.73
C GLN A 306 32.11 24.73 -18.36
N VAL A 307 31.09 25.18 -17.63
CA VAL A 307 30.72 24.61 -16.33
C VAL A 307 30.07 23.24 -16.55
N ASP A 308 30.69 22.18 -16.04
CA ASP A 308 30.11 20.83 -15.98
C ASP A 308 29.80 20.44 -14.53
N VAL A 309 28.78 21.11 -13.96
CA VAL A 309 28.24 20.81 -12.63
C VAL A 309 27.91 19.31 -12.45
N PRO A 310 27.24 18.62 -13.41
CA PRO A 310 26.92 17.21 -13.21
C PRO A 310 28.15 16.34 -12.96
N SER A 311 29.22 16.49 -13.76
CA SER A 311 30.44 15.70 -13.57
C SER A 311 31.12 15.99 -12.23
N ILE A 312 31.09 17.24 -11.75
CA ILE A 312 31.67 17.64 -10.47
C ILE A 312 30.85 17.09 -9.28
N LEU A 313 29.53 17.10 -9.38
CA LEU A 313 28.68 16.51 -8.34
C LEU A 313 28.86 14.99 -8.30
N VAL A 314 28.98 14.34 -9.46
CA VAL A 314 29.25 12.90 -9.57
C VAL A 314 30.62 12.53 -8.99
N SER A 315 31.67 13.30 -9.27
CA SER A 315 33.02 13.02 -8.74
C SER A 315 33.10 13.18 -7.22
N ASN A 316 32.44 14.21 -6.66
CA ASN A 316 32.42 14.46 -5.23
C ASN A 316 31.54 13.47 -4.46
N LEU A 317 30.35 13.16 -4.98
CA LEU A 317 29.33 12.40 -4.24
C LEU A 317 29.27 10.92 -4.60
N GLY A 318 29.91 10.49 -5.70
CA GLY A 318 29.77 9.16 -6.28
C GLY A 318 30.44 7.99 -5.55
N GLN A 319 31.12 8.25 -4.43
CA GLN A 319 31.57 7.20 -3.52
C GLN A 319 30.55 6.98 -2.39
N GLY A 320 30.57 5.83 -1.70
CA GLY A 320 29.63 5.51 -0.61
C GLY A 320 28.26 4.97 -1.07
N GLN A 321 27.40 4.58 -0.13
CA GLN A 321 26.07 4.00 -0.38
C GLN A 321 24.94 4.99 -0.09
N GLY A 322 23.82 4.88 -0.83
CA GLY A 322 22.53 5.51 -0.52
C GLY A 322 22.49 7.04 -0.57
N LYS A 323 22.74 7.62 -1.74
CA LYS A 323 22.66 9.08 -1.90
C LYS A 323 21.84 9.48 -3.11
N TYR A 324 21.08 10.55 -2.98
CA TYR A 324 20.34 11.19 -4.04
C TYR A 324 20.73 12.64 -4.15
N VAL A 325 21.00 13.08 -5.37
CA VAL A 325 21.30 14.48 -5.66
C VAL A 325 20.32 14.97 -6.71
N LEU A 326 19.61 16.04 -6.38
CA LEU A 326 18.82 16.80 -7.33
C LEU A 326 19.37 18.23 -7.39
N SER A 327 19.79 18.65 -8.57
CA SER A 327 20.23 20.02 -8.83
C SER A 327 19.27 20.66 -9.83
N GLY A 328 18.67 21.79 -9.43
CA GLY A 328 17.58 22.42 -10.17
C GLY A 328 17.97 23.02 -11.53
N CYS A 329 19.23 23.44 -11.72
CA CYS A 329 19.67 24.17 -12.93
C CYS A 329 21.18 24.04 -13.21
N THR A 330 21.59 24.15 -14.49
CA THR A 330 23.02 24.22 -14.90
C THR A 330 23.49 25.52 -15.59
N VAL A 331 22.69 26.59 -15.77
CA VAL A 331 23.17 27.75 -16.59
C VAL A 331 22.88 29.16 -16.02
N LEU A 332 23.98 29.81 -15.61
CA LEU A 332 24.43 31.23 -15.67
C LEU A 332 23.42 32.40 -15.53
N ASP A 333 23.58 33.14 -14.44
CA ASP A 333 23.24 34.57 -14.23
C ASP A 333 21.77 34.98 -14.18
N ARG A 334 20.83 34.07 -13.86
CA ARG A 334 19.43 34.44 -13.60
C ARG A 334 18.85 33.72 -12.39
N ASP A 335 17.95 34.43 -11.70
CA ASP A 335 17.16 33.87 -10.60
C ASP A 335 16.37 32.64 -11.07
N VAL A 336 16.30 31.65 -10.18
CA VAL A 336 15.68 30.33 -10.40
C VAL A 336 14.15 30.40 -10.25
N ALA A 337 13.63 31.51 -9.70
CA ALA A 337 12.22 31.80 -9.59
C ALA A 337 11.58 32.22 -10.91
N GLU A 338 10.42 31.65 -11.21
CA GLU A 338 9.59 32.07 -12.33
C GLU A 338 9.01 33.47 -12.06
N ARG A 339 8.90 34.33 -13.10
CA ARG A 339 8.38 35.69 -12.91
C ARG A 339 6.98 35.65 -12.30
N GLY A 340 6.83 36.19 -11.09
CA GLY A 340 5.57 36.25 -10.36
C GLY A 340 5.30 35.07 -9.43
N SER A 341 6.20 34.07 -9.37
CA SER A 341 6.16 33.01 -8.37
C SER A 341 6.96 33.41 -7.12
N PRO A 342 6.46 33.14 -5.90
CA PRO A 342 7.23 33.39 -4.67
C PRO A 342 8.37 32.38 -4.48
N VAL A 343 8.28 31.18 -5.06
CA VAL A 343 9.24 30.08 -4.91
C VAL A 343 9.88 29.68 -6.25
N SER A 344 11.02 28.98 -6.19
CA SER A 344 11.71 28.42 -7.34
C SER A 344 10.89 27.31 -8.02
N ARG A 345 11.20 27.02 -9.29
CA ARG A 345 10.54 25.92 -10.03
C ARG A 345 10.81 24.56 -9.39
N MET A 346 12.02 24.34 -8.87
CA MET A 346 12.38 23.09 -8.21
C MET A 346 11.54 22.88 -6.96
N VAL A 347 11.45 23.90 -6.09
CA VAL A 347 10.67 23.82 -4.86
C VAL A 347 9.17 23.71 -5.16
N ARG A 348 8.65 24.44 -6.16
CA ARG A 348 7.25 24.30 -6.60
C ARG A 348 6.90 22.86 -6.95
N TRP A 349 7.68 22.24 -7.84
CA TRP A 349 7.43 20.87 -8.28
C TRP A 349 7.70 19.85 -7.18
N PHE A 350 8.66 20.09 -6.30
CA PHE A 350 8.92 19.25 -5.14
C PHE A 350 7.75 19.26 -4.17
N VAL A 351 7.27 20.45 -3.77
CA VAL A 351 6.09 20.63 -2.92
C VAL A 351 4.88 19.96 -3.56
N GLN A 352 4.60 20.22 -4.84
CA GLN A 352 3.47 19.60 -5.51
C GLN A 352 3.58 18.07 -5.52
N GLY A 353 4.73 17.51 -5.88
CA GLY A 353 4.93 16.06 -5.96
C GLY A 353 4.73 15.36 -4.62
N VAL A 354 5.18 15.98 -3.52
CA VAL A 354 5.00 15.46 -2.15
C VAL A 354 3.56 15.67 -1.64
N GLU A 355 2.98 16.87 -1.76
CA GLU A 355 1.62 17.14 -1.25
C GLU A 355 0.56 16.35 -2.00
N THR A 356 0.72 16.16 -3.30
CA THR A 356 -0.28 15.45 -4.12
C THR A 356 -0.02 13.95 -4.18
N PHE A 357 1.17 13.48 -3.77
CA PHE A 357 1.70 12.14 -4.04
C PHE A 357 1.73 11.80 -5.54
N GLU A 358 1.73 12.79 -6.45
CA GLU A 358 1.85 12.52 -7.90
C GLU A 358 3.19 11.88 -8.29
N ALA A 359 4.20 12.00 -7.43
CA ALA A 359 5.51 11.41 -7.66
C ALA A 359 5.59 9.93 -7.26
N ASP A 360 4.65 9.44 -6.45
CA ASP A 360 4.60 8.08 -5.89
C ASP A 360 4.26 7.04 -6.98
N ASP A 361 4.87 5.85 -6.92
CA ASP A 361 4.59 4.76 -7.86
C ASP A 361 3.35 3.92 -7.50
N GLY A 362 2.64 4.26 -6.43
CA GLY A 362 1.41 3.63 -5.97
C GLY A 362 1.56 2.79 -4.70
N ASP A 363 2.76 2.69 -4.12
CA ASP A 363 2.99 1.98 -2.86
C ASP A 363 2.69 2.83 -1.60
N ASN A 364 2.33 4.11 -1.77
CA ASN A 364 2.06 5.12 -0.73
C ASN A 364 3.28 5.50 0.13
N ILE A 365 4.49 5.18 -0.35
CA ILE A 365 5.77 5.53 0.25
C ILE A 365 6.55 6.34 -0.79
N LEU A 366 6.44 7.66 -0.72
CA LEU A 366 7.19 8.52 -1.61
C LEU A 366 8.68 8.52 -1.25
N THR A 367 9.50 7.95 -2.12
CA THR A 367 10.96 7.88 -1.98
C THR A 367 11.69 9.08 -2.60
N ALA A 368 12.95 9.27 -2.21
CA ALA A 368 13.83 10.29 -2.75
C ALA A 368 14.04 10.15 -4.28
N ASP A 369 14.14 8.92 -4.77
CA ASP A 369 14.31 8.61 -6.19
C ASP A 369 13.12 9.08 -7.03
N GLU A 370 11.92 8.75 -6.54
CA GLU A 370 10.66 9.08 -7.17
C GLU A 370 10.43 10.59 -7.24
N ILE A 371 10.56 11.29 -6.11
CA ILE A 371 10.37 12.74 -6.10
C ILE A 371 11.44 13.45 -6.94
N CYS A 372 12.70 13.01 -6.91
CA CYS A 372 13.75 13.63 -7.71
C CYS A 372 13.53 13.41 -9.21
N ARG A 373 13.09 12.21 -9.62
CA ARG A 373 12.74 11.91 -11.01
C ARG A 373 11.52 12.70 -11.47
N TYR A 374 10.49 12.79 -10.63
CA TYR A 374 9.29 13.58 -10.91
C TYR A 374 9.64 15.05 -11.13
N VAL A 375 10.41 15.66 -10.22
CA VAL A 375 10.82 17.07 -10.33
C VAL A 375 11.68 17.29 -11.57
N GLN A 376 12.64 16.41 -11.85
CA GLN A 376 13.46 16.51 -13.06
C GLN A 376 12.59 16.49 -14.34
N HIS A 377 11.69 15.51 -14.45
CA HIS A 377 10.79 15.37 -15.59
C HIS A 377 9.86 16.58 -15.77
N ARG A 378 9.34 17.15 -14.67
CA ARG A 378 8.50 18.35 -14.72
C ARG A 378 9.29 19.58 -15.17
N ILE A 379 10.52 19.76 -14.68
CA ILE A 379 11.38 20.87 -15.11
C ILE A 379 11.80 20.69 -16.57
N ASP A 380 12.16 19.48 -17.02
CA ASP A 380 12.51 19.20 -18.41
C ASP A 380 11.35 19.52 -19.38
N ALA A 381 10.10 19.30 -18.95
CA ALA A 381 8.91 19.62 -19.72
C ALA A 381 8.58 21.12 -19.74
N ASP A 382 8.72 21.80 -18.60
CA ASP A 382 8.36 23.22 -18.43
C ASP A 382 9.45 24.20 -18.91
N ALA A 383 10.72 23.81 -18.79
CA ALA A 383 11.89 24.66 -18.96
C ALA A 383 13.12 23.83 -19.38
N PRO A 384 13.11 23.23 -20.59
CA PRO A 384 14.16 22.33 -21.08
C PRO A 384 15.56 22.98 -21.15
N GLU A 385 15.65 24.31 -21.16
CA GLU A 385 16.90 25.05 -21.12
C GLU A 385 17.66 24.95 -19.79
N LEU A 386 16.98 24.62 -18.68
CA LEU A 386 17.57 24.59 -17.33
C LEU A 386 18.40 23.34 -17.06
N LYS A 387 18.13 22.25 -17.80
CA LYS A 387 18.85 20.95 -17.72
C LYS A 387 19.06 20.47 -16.27
N PRO A 388 17.98 20.20 -15.52
CA PRO A 388 18.04 19.65 -14.17
C PRO A 388 18.79 18.31 -14.15
N ILE A 389 19.44 18.01 -13.02
CA ILE A 389 20.20 16.77 -12.83
C ILE A 389 19.63 16.05 -11.62
N SER A 390 19.10 14.84 -11.83
CA SER A 390 18.81 13.87 -10.77
C SER A 390 19.75 12.67 -10.89
N LYS A 391 20.39 12.28 -9.79
CA LYS A 391 21.28 11.11 -9.75
C LYS A 391 21.24 10.41 -8.39
N GLY A 392 20.96 9.10 -8.43
CA GLY A 392 21.18 8.18 -7.31
C GLY A 392 22.56 7.52 -7.36
N PHE A 393 23.20 7.35 -6.20
CA PHE A 393 24.48 6.65 -6.03
C PHE A 393 24.32 5.47 -5.07
N ASN A 394 24.51 4.24 -5.57
CA ASN A 394 24.42 2.99 -4.79
C ASN A 394 23.15 2.93 -3.92
N THR A 395 22.00 3.19 -4.54
CA THR A 395 20.71 3.32 -3.87
C THR A 395 19.95 1.99 -3.91
N ASN A 396 19.43 1.55 -2.76
CA ASN A 396 18.37 0.54 -2.74
C ASN A 396 17.03 1.29 -2.83
N SER A 397 16.22 0.97 -3.84
CA SER A 397 14.95 1.66 -4.14
C SER A 397 13.92 1.62 -3.02
N SER A 398 14.11 0.77 -2.00
CA SER A 398 13.22 0.64 -0.84
C SER A 398 13.63 1.47 0.38
N ARG A 399 14.69 2.27 0.30
CA ARG A 399 15.20 3.08 1.43
C ARG A 399 15.41 4.51 0.99
N GLY A 400 14.80 5.46 1.70
CA GLY A 400 14.91 6.91 1.44
C GLY A 400 13.56 7.60 1.40
N GLU A 401 12.75 7.34 2.43
CA GLU A 401 11.37 7.79 2.50
C GLU A 401 11.31 9.31 2.77
N ILE A 402 10.65 10.03 1.87
CA ILE A 402 10.40 11.48 1.96
C ILE A 402 9.02 11.72 2.56
N ALA A 403 8.03 10.94 2.15
CA ALA A 403 6.69 11.01 2.73
C ALA A 403 6.01 9.64 2.70
N ARG A 404 5.07 9.40 3.60
CA ARG A 404 4.19 8.23 3.56
C ARG A 404 2.78 8.63 3.89
N ARG A 405 1.88 8.28 2.98
CA ARG A 405 0.46 8.55 3.13
C ARG A 405 -0.19 7.37 3.83
N THR A 406 -0.59 7.57 5.09
CA THR A 406 -1.24 6.52 5.90
C THR A 406 -2.73 6.35 5.56
N THR A 407 -3.32 7.31 4.85
CA THR A 407 -4.70 7.26 4.33
C THR A 407 -4.86 8.11 3.07
N ALA A 408 -4.96 7.52 1.86
CA ALA A 408 -5.92 7.91 0.81
C ALA A 408 -5.65 7.22 -0.55
N ALA A 409 -6.73 7.11 -1.34
CA ALA A 409 -6.83 6.51 -2.66
C ALA A 409 -5.95 7.21 -3.74
N PRO A 410 -5.51 6.48 -4.78
CA PRO A 410 -4.58 7.00 -5.78
C PRO A 410 -5.22 8.04 -6.73
N THR A 411 -4.42 9.03 -7.13
CA THR A 411 -4.85 10.21 -7.89
C THR A 411 -4.99 9.95 -9.40
N ALA A 412 -5.93 10.63 -10.06
CA ALA A 412 -6.23 10.49 -11.50
C ALA A 412 -5.02 10.70 -12.46
N THR A 413 -3.98 11.43 -12.05
CA THR A 413 -2.75 11.63 -12.85
C THR A 413 -1.89 10.36 -12.91
N ALA A 414 -1.78 9.60 -11.81
CA ALA A 414 -1.04 8.33 -11.74
C ALA A 414 -1.70 7.25 -12.62
N LEU A 415 -3.03 7.29 -12.75
CA LEU A 415 -3.79 6.35 -13.57
C LEU A 415 -3.49 6.48 -15.07
N ARG A 416 -3.02 7.64 -15.56
CA ARG A 416 -2.72 7.86 -17.00
C ARG A 416 -1.55 7.02 -17.52
N GLY A 417 -0.66 6.55 -16.64
CA GLY A 417 0.40 5.58 -17.01
C GLY A 417 -0.17 4.25 -17.54
N ASN A 418 -1.41 3.93 -17.18
CA ASN A 418 -2.12 2.71 -17.58
C ASN A 418 -2.95 2.90 -18.87
N ARG A 419 -2.43 3.64 -19.86
CA ARG A 419 -3.17 3.97 -21.09
C ARG A 419 -3.75 2.75 -21.80
N GLU A 420 -3.01 1.64 -21.88
CA GLU A 420 -3.49 0.42 -22.53
C GLU A 420 -4.69 -0.20 -21.82
N PHE A 421 -4.69 -0.20 -20.48
CA PHE A 421 -5.82 -0.66 -19.67
C PHE A 421 -7.09 0.13 -20.00
N PHE A 422 -7.00 1.47 -19.98
CA PHE A 422 -8.15 2.34 -20.28
C PHE A 422 -8.66 2.16 -21.72
N LEU A 423 -7.77 2.04 -22.70
CA LEU A 423 -8.14 1.78 -24.10
C LEU A 423 -8.80 0.40 -24.27
N ALA A 424 -8.32 -0.62 -23.56
CA ALA A 424 -8.90 -1.95 -23.61
C ALA A 424 -10.33 -1.98 -23.02
N ILE A 425 -10.56 -1.28 -21.91
CA ILE A 425 -11.91 -1.13 -21.33
C ILE A 425 -12.82 -0.36 -22.30
N ARG A 426 -12.34 0.74 -22.89
CA ARG A 426 -13.10 1.49 -23.90
C ARG A 426 -13.49 0.64 -25.09
N GLY A 427 -12.55 -0.11 -25.65
CA GLY A 427 -12.84 -1.06 -26.73
C GLY A 427 -13.93 -2.06 -26.34
N CYS A 428 -13.89 -2.61 -25.12
CA CYS A 428 -14.92 -3.53 -24.65
C CYS A 428 -16.30 -2.86 -24.48
N LEU A 429 -16.34 -1.59 -24.05
CA LEU A 429 -17.57 -0.80 -23.92
C LEU A 429 -18.19 -0.54 -25.29
N ASP A 430 -17.40 -0.06 -26.26
CA ASP A 430 -17.88 0.28 -27.60
C ASP A 430 -18.37 -0.95 -28.37
N GLU A 431 -17.79 -2.12 -28.09
CA GLU A 431 -18.23 -3.40 -28.65
C GLU A 431 -19.47 -3.99 -27.95
N GLY A 432 -19.97 -3.38 -26.87
CA GLY A 432 -21.07 -3.92 -26.06
C GLY A 432 -20.73 -5.26 -25.38
N ARG A 433 -19.42 -5.51 -25.15
CA ARG A 433 -18.86 -6.77 -24.65
C ARG A 433 -18.23 -6.62 -23.26
N LEU A 434 -18.64 -5.62 -22.49
CA LEU A 434 -18.21 -5.44 -21.10
C LEU A 434 -19.37 -5.75 -20.15
N VAL A 435 -19.08 -6.56 -19.13
CA VAL A 435 -19.99 -6.85 -18.02
C VAL A 435 -19.36 -6.32 -16.73
N PRO A 436 -19.90 -5.21 -16.17
CA PRO A 436 -19.46 -4.70 -14.88
C PRO A 436 -19.84 -5.65 -13.75
N MET A 437 -18.89 -5.90 -12.85
CA MET A 437 -19.04 -6.63 -11.60
C MET A 437 -18.85 -5.65 -10.45
N VAL A 438 -19.94 -5.24 -9.83
CA VAL A 438 -20.00 -4.16 -8.84
C VAL A 438 -19.97 -4.76 -7.44
N GLY A 439 -19.06 -4.30 -6.58
CA GLY A 439 -19.10 -4.57 -5.15
C GLY A 439 -19.33 -3.32 -4.33
N ASP A 440 -19.32 -3.49 -3.02
CA ASP A 440 -19.52 -2.44 -2.01
C ASP A 440 -18.40 -1.39 -1.98
N GLY A 441 -17.22 -1.71 -2.52
CA GLY A 441 -16.11 -0.76 -2.65
C GLY A 441 -16.39 0.42 -3.58
N VAL A 442 -17.45 0.41 -4.38
CA VAL A 442 -17.91 1.60 -5.13
C VAL A 442 -18.34 2.74 -4.22
N PHE A 443 -18.65 2.44 -2.95
CA PHE A 443 -18.95 3.44 -1.94
C PHE A 443 -17.70 3.94 -1.19
N GLY A 444 -16.50 3.39 -1.46
CA GLY A 444 -15.28 3.75 -0.78
C GLY A 444 -15.38 3.60 0.74
N SER A 445 -15.15 4.68 1.49
CA SER A 445 -15.36 4.76 2.95
C SER A 445 -16.77 5.20 3.37
N GLY A 446 -17.68 5.32 2.39
CA GLY A 446 -19.07 5.72 2.55
C GLY A 446 -19.94 4.69 3.28
N PRO A 447 -21.20 5.06 3.59
CA PRO A 447 -22.02 4.37 4.58
C PRO A 447 -22.39 2.94 4.19
N LEU A 448 -22.50 2.63 2.89
CA LEU A 448 -22.85 1.28 2.39
C LEU A 448 -21.63 0.37 2.13
N SER A 449 -20.41 0.79 2.50
CA SER A 449 -19.24 -0.09 2.47
C SER A 449 -19.35 -1.19 3.53
N SER A 450 -18.76 -2.37 3.29
CA SER A 450 -18.80 -3.50 4.24
C SER A 450 -18.39 -3.10 5.65
N PHE A 451 -17.32 -2.30 5.78
CA PHE A 451 -16.83 -1.83 7.08
C PHE A 451 -17.88 -0.98 7.84
N ARG A 452 -18.58 -0.08 7.13
CA ARG A 452 -19.62 0.77 7.71
C ARG A 452 -20.90 -0.01 8.00
N LEU A 453 -21.23 -1.00 7.17
CA LEU A 453 -22.35 -1.92 7.41
C LEU A 453 -22.13 -2.73 8.68
N VAL A 454 -20.94 -3.33 8.87
CA VAL A 454 -20.59 -4.04 10.11
C VAL A 454 -20.74 -3.13 11.32
N SER A 455 -20.16 -1.93 11.26
CA SER A 455 -20.22 -0.94 12.35
C SER A 455 -21.66 -0.57 12.71
N ALA A 456 -22.50 -0.29 11.71
CA ALA A 456 -23.90 0.09 11.91
C ALA A 456 -24.73 -1.07 12.47
N LEU A 457 -24.51 -2.30 12.00
CA LEU A 457 -25.20 -3.47 12.54
C LEU A 457 -24.84 -3.71 14.02
N ILE A 458 -23.57 -3.56 14.40
CA ILE A 458 -23.10 -3.64 15.80
C ILE A 458 -23.76 -2.56 16.67
N GLN A 459 -23.82 -1.33 16.17
CA GLN A 459 -24.48 -0.22 16.87
C GLN A 459 -25.96 -0.51 17.11
N THR A 460 -26.68 -1.01 16.10
CA THR A 460 -28.10 -1.42 16.29
C THR A 460 -28.27 -2.59 17.26
N ALA A 461 -27.20 -3.34 17.52
CA ALA A 461 -27.18 -4.41 18.51
C ALA A 461 -26.99 -3.90 19.96
N GLY A 462 -26.59 -2.63 20.15
CA GLY A 462 -26.24 -2.09 21.46
C GLY A 462 -24.94 -2.68 22.03
N LEU A 463 -24.08 -3.23 21.17
CA LEU A 463 -22.84 -3.92 21.56
C LEU A 463 -21.60 -3.01 21.58
N GLU A 464 -21.78 -1.69 21.50
CA GLU A 464 -20.71 -0.68 21.41
C GLU A 464 -19.68 -0.77 22.56
N ALA A 465 -20.12 -1.19 23.75
CA ALA A 465 -19.29 -1.22 24.96
C ALA A 465 -18.52 -2.53 25.19
N GLY A 466 -18.76 -3.58 24.38
CA GLY A 466 -18.26 -4.94 24.65
C GLY A 466 -17.48 -5.60 23.52
N MET A 467 -17.61 -5.13 22.28
CA MET A 467 -16.89 -5.68 21.13
C MET A 467 -15.80 -4.71 20.66
N ARG A 468 -14.58 -4.93 21.15
CA ARG A 468 -13.36 -4.46 20.47
C ARG A 468 -13.10 -5.35 19.26
N LEU A 469 -13.86 -5.13 18.18
CA LEU A 469 -13.54 -5.71 16.88
C LEU A 469 -12.45 -4.84 16.24
N ASP A 470 -11.26 -4.89 16.86
CA ASP A 470 -10.05 -4.22 16.37
C ASP A 470 -9.50 -4.96 15.13
N GLU A 471 -10.10 -6.10 14.76
CA GLU A 471 -9.85 -6.90 13.58
C GLU A 471 -10.87 -6.56 12.46
N ARG A 472 -10.38 -6.35 11.23
CA ARG A 472 -11.21 -6.13 10.03
C ARG A 472 -11.87 -7.45 9.60
N TYR A 473 -12.91 -7.90 10.31
CA TYR A 473 -13.65 -9.10 9.91
C TYR A 473 -14.31 -8.92 8.55
N PRO A 474 -14.34 -9.98 7.70
CA PRO A 474 -15.22 -10.03 6.55
C PRO A 474 -16.68 -9.81 7.00
N LEU A 475 -17.47 -9.14 6.17
CA LEU A 475 -18.89 -8.88 6.47
C LEU A 475 -19.64 -10.17 6.77
N ALA A 476 -19.28 -11.27 6.10
CA ALA A 476 -19.91 -12.57 6.32
C ALA A 476 -19.72 -13.14 7.72
N THR A 477 -18.49 -13.07 8.23
CA THR A 477 -18.17 -13.54 9.59
C THR A 477 -18.84 -12.65 10.64
N ALA A 478 -18.84 -11.33 10.43
CA ALA A 478 -19.51 -10.40 11.33
C ALA A 478 -21.03 -10.62 11.34
N ALA A 479 -21.65 -10.86 10.17
CA ALA A 479 -23.08 -11.13 10.04
C ALA A 479 -23.47 -12.45 10.72
N GLU A 480 -22.66 -13.50 10.59
CA GLU A 480 -22.86 -14.79 11.26
C GLU A 480 -22.86 -14.62 12.79
N TYR A 481 -21.87 -13.90 13.34
CA TYR A 481 -21.81 -13.64 14.77
C TYR A 481 -23.00 -12.81 15.26
N LEU A 482 -23.36 -11.75 14.53
CA LEU A 482 -24.50 -10.92 14.89
C LEU A 482 -25.82 -11.71 14.87
N LEU A 483 -26.01 -12.59 13.89
CA LEU A 483 -27.18 -13.49 13.85
C LEU A 483 -27.26 -14.36 15.11
N LEU A 484 -26.14 -14.93 15.57
CA LEU A 484 -26.08 -15.72 16.80
C LEU A 484 -26.38 -14.88 18.04
N VAL A 485 -25.81 -13.68 18.15
CA VAL A 485 -26.06 -12.77 19.28
C VAL A 485 -27.52 -12.32 19.34
N PHE A 486 -28.19 -12.20 18.19
CA PHE A 486 -29.62 -11.91 18.11
C PHE A 486 -30.53 -13.13 18.34
N GLY A 487 -30.02 -14.20 18.95
CA GLY A 487 -30.80 -15.39 19.28
C GLY A 487 -31.05 -16.32 18.09
N GLY A 488 -30.35 -16.13 16.97
CA GLY A 488 -30.46 -16.98 15.78
C GLY A 488 -31.69 -16.70 14.91
N GLU A 489 -32.50 -15.67 15.21
CA GLU A 489 -33.71 -15.36 14.45
C GLU A 489 -33.41 -14.62 13.14
N ARG A 490 -33.37 -15.37 12.04
CA ARG A 490 -33.10 -14.84 10.68
C ARG A 490 -33.99 -13.65 10.30
N GLY A 491 -35.29 -13.72 10.55
CA GLY A 491 -36.22 -12.63 10.22
C GLY A 491 -35.94 -11.34 10.98
N ALA A 492 -35.54 -11.43 12.26
CA ALA A 492 -35.17 -10.27 13.06
C ALA A 492 -33.86 -9.63 12.57
N PHE A 493 -32.87 -10.46 12.22
CA PHE A 493 -31.62 -9.99 11.61
C PHE A 493 -31.88 -9.25 10.28
N LEU A 494 -32.66 -9.85 9.37
CA LEU A 494 -32.99 -9.21 8.09
C LEU A 494 -33.70 -7.88 8.28
N LYS A 495 -34.65 -7.79 9.22
CA LYS A 495 -35.36 -6.53 9.51
C LYS A 495 -34.39 -5.42 9.95
N ARG A 496 -33.38 -5.74 10.76
CA ARG A 496 -32.33 -4.79 11.17
C ARG A 496 -31.44 -4.40 10.00
N LEU A 497 -30.98 -5.37 9.22
CA LEU A 497 -30.20 -5.12 8.00
C LEU A 497 -30.95 -4.19 7.04
N THR A 498 -32.24 -4.45 6.80
CA THR A 498 -33.10 -3.58 5.98
C THR A 498 -33.20 -2.16 6.55
N ALA A 499 -33.31 -2.00 7.87
CA ALA A 499 -33.36 -0.69 8.50
C ALA A 499 -32.05 0.08 8.30
N VAL A 500 -30.90 -0.55 8.56
CA VAL A 500 -29.56 0.03 8.34
C VAL A 500 -29.37 0.44 6.88
N LEU A 501 -29.69 -0.45 5.95
CA LEU A 501 -29.55 -0.16 4.51
C LEU A 501 -30.45 0.99 4.08
N ASN A 502 -31.69 1.08 4.58
CA ASN A 502 -32.60 2.20 4.27
C ASN A 502 -32.03 3.52 4.77
N GLU A 503 -31.64 3.58 6.04
CA GLU A 503 -31.10 4.80 6.66
C GLU A 503 -29.85 5.29 5.91
N GLN A 504 -28.91 4.37 5.66
CA GLN A 504 -27.66 4.68 4.99
C GLN A 504 -27.84 5.06 3.51
N SER A 505 -28.81 4.44 2.82
CA SER A 505 -29.11 4.78 1.42
C SER A 505 -29.75 6.16 1.30
N GLN A 506 -30.58 6.59 2.26
CA GLN A 506 -31.20 7.92 2.23
C GLN A 506 -30.20 9.06 2.36
N ALA A 507 -29.12 8.84 3.11
CA ALA A 507 -28.04 9.81 3.28
C ALA A 507 -27.07 9.86 2.08
N LEU A 508 -27.21 8.95 1.11
CA LEU A 508 -26.24 8.77 0.04
C LEU A 508 -26.65 9.49 -1.25
N VAL A 509 -25.70 10.21 -1.85
CA VAL A 509 -25.80 10.68 -3.24
C VAL A 509 -25.22 9.61 -4.16
N PRO A 510 -25.92 9.19 -5.25
CA PRO A 510 -25.38 8.24 -6.21
C PRO A 510 -24.01 8.69 -6.74
N THR A 511 -23.06 7.76 -6.79
CA THR A 511 -21.67 8.06 -7.15
C THR A 511 -21.49 8.23 -8.67
N GLU A 512 -20.35 8.78 -9.13
CA GLU A 512 -20.06 8.86 -10.57
C GLU A 512 -20.01 7.49 -11.24
N THR A 513 -19.59 6.47 -10.49
CA THR A 513 -19.65 5.06 -10.92
C THR A 513 -21.08 4.63 -11.25
N HIS A 514 -22.05 4.94 -10.38
CA HIS A 514 -23.47 4.64 -10.63
C HIS A 514 -23.99 5.36 -11.87
N ARG A 515 -23.68 6.66 -12.01
CA ARG A 515 -24.06 7.46 -13.18
C ARG A 515 -23.43 6.90 -14.46
N PHE A 516 -22.18 6.47 -14.41
CA PHE A 516 -21.49 5.85 -15.53
C PHE A 516 -22.17 4.54 -15.97
N LEU A 517 -22.50 3.67 -15.03
CA LEU A 517 -23.20 2.41 -15.32
C LEU A 517 -24.58 2.66 -15.93
N ALA A 518 -25.33 3.64 -15.40
CA ALA A 518 -26.65 4.01 -15.93
C ALA A 518 -26.57 4.55 -17.36
N ALA A 519 -25.47 5.20 -17.73
CA ALA A 519 -25.23 5.79 -19.04
C ALA A 519 -24.64 4.83 -20.09
N MET A 520 -24.38 3.57 -19.73
CA MET A 520 -23.85 2.57 -20.67
C MET A 520 -24.82 2.28 -21.83
N GLN A 521 -24.28 2.05 -23.03
CA GLN A 521 -25.06 1.68 -24.20
C GLN A 521 -25.72 0.30 -24.02
N THR A 522 -27.00 0.21 -24.36
CA THR A 522 -27.78 -1.02 -24.27
C THR A 522 -27.67 -1.89 -25.52
N PRO A 523 -27.88 -3.21 -25.39
CA PRO A 523 -28.22 -3.90 -24.15
C PRO A 523 -26.99 -4.05 -23.23
N TRP A 524 -27.16 -4.24 -21.91
CA TRP A 524 -26.07 -4.56 -20.95
C TRP A 524 -26.53 -5.47 -19.80
N ILE A 525 -25.57 -6.12 -19.15
CA ILE A 525 -25.76 -6.83 -17.87
C ILE A 525 -24.76 -6.26 -16.86
N VAL A 526 -25.24 -5.89 -15.68
CA VAL A 526 -24.42 -5.58 -14.50
C VAL A 526 -24.61 -6.68 -13.48
N VAL A 527 -23.53 -7.25 -12.96
CA VAL A 527 -23.60 -8.17 -11.83
C VAL A 527 -23.26 -7.40 -10.57
N SER A 528 -24.18 -7.35 -9.62
CA SER A 528 -23.98 -6.65 -8.35
C SER A 528 -23.84 -7.64 -7.19
N ALA A 529 -22.82 -7.42 -6.38
CA ALA A 529 -22.61 -8.07 -5.09
C ALA A 529 -22.90 -7.11 -3.92
N SER A 530 -23.75 -6.11 -4.14
CA SER A 530 -24.20 -5.18 -3.11
C SER A 530 -25.63 -5.48 -2.65
N TYR A 531 -25.91 -5.22 -1.37
CA TYR A 531 -27.20 -5.51 -0.74
C TYR A 531 -28.19 -4.33 -0.83
N ASP A 532 -27.73 -3.14 -1.19
CA ASP A 532 -28.51 -1.90 -1.25
C ASP A 532 -29.50 -1.86 -2.43
N TRP A 533 -30.14 -0.72 -2.71
CA TRP A 533 -31.01 -0.50 -3.88
C TRP A 533 -30.72 0.82 -4.61
N VAL A 534 -29.50 1.34 -4.48
CA VAL A 534 -29.11 2.69 -4.96
C VAL A 534 -29.07 2.75 -6.48
N PHE A 535 -28.42 1.77 -7.13
CA PHE A 535 -28.32 1.74 -8.59
C PHE A 535 -29.69 1.57 -9.24
N GLU A 536 -30.51 0.67 -8.71
CA GLU A 536 -31.88 0.46 -9.15
C GLU A 536 -32.73 1.72 -8.99
N SER A 537 -32.65 2.37 -7.83
CA SER A 537 -33.38 3.62 -7.57
C SER A 537 -33.02 4.72 -8.56
N LEU A 538 -31.74 4.82 -8.96
CA LEU A 538 -31.29 5.79 -9.98
C LEU A 538 -31.95 5.54 -11.34
N LEU A 539 -32.09 4.27 -11.75
CA LEU A 539 -32.78 3.90 -13.00
C LEU A 539 -34.29 4.14 -12.91
N GLU A 540 -34.92 3.81 -11.77
CA GLU A 540 -36.34 4.04 -11.53
C GLU A 540 -36.70 5.53 -11.59
N GLN A 541 -35.90 6.37 -10.93
CA GLN A 541 -36.09 7.84 -10.95
C GLN A 541 -35.94 8.42 -12.36
N SER A 542 -35.16 7.76 -13.22
CA SER A 542 -34.97 8.15 -14.61
C SER A 542 -36.06 7.61 -15.56
N GLY A 543 -37.02 6.81 -15.04
CA GLY A 543 -38.07 6.20 -15.85
C GLY A 543 -37.55 5.19 -16.89
N VAL A 544 -36.39 4.59 -16.62
CA VAL A 544 -35.73 3.65 -17.52
C VAL A 544 -36.16 2.23 -17.16
N PRO A 545 -36.67 1.41 -18.11
CA PRO A 545 -37.03 0.02 -17.83
C PRO A 545 -35.79 -0.86 -17.61
N PHE A 546 -35.82 -1.67 -16.55
CA PHE A 546 -34.78 -2.66 -16.23
C PHE A 546 -35.33 -3.90 -15.51
N THR A 547 -34.56 -4.99 -15.56
CA THR A 547 -34.85 -6.24 -14.85
C THR A 547 -33.81 -6.48 -13.76
N VAL A 548 -34.23 -6.74 -12.52
CA VAL A 548 -33.38 -7.31 -11.47
C VAL A 548 -33.62 -8.81 -11.41
N VAL A 549 -32.54 -9.58 -11.33
CA VAL A 549 -32.58 -11.03 -11.19
C VAL A 549 -31.75 -11.41 -9.97
N THR A 550 -32.30 -12.25 -9.11
CA THR A 550 -31.58 -12.77 -7.94
C THR A 550 -32.07 -14.17 -7.59
N HIS A 551 -31.27 -14.93 -6.85
CA HIS A 551 -31.64 -16.27 -6.39
C HIS A 551 -32.41 -16.20 -5.08
N ILE A 552 -33.40 -17.08 -4.94
CA ILE A 552 -34.08 -17.32 -3.67
C ILE A 552 -33.19 -18.23 -2.82
N LEU A 553 -32.66 -17.71 -1.72
CA LEU A 553 -31.86 -18.47 -0.76
C LEU A 553 -32.74 -19.32 0.14
N THR A 554 -33.91 -18.86 0.55
CA THR A 554 -34.92 -19.70 1.21
C THR A 554 -36.31 -19.14 0.94
N ALA A 555 -37.33 -19.97 0.95
CA ALA A 555 -38.73 -19.53 0.99
C ALA A 555 -39.50 -20.31 2.05
N GLU A 556 -40.73 -19.87 2.36
CA GLU A 556 -41.63 -20.64 3.23
C GLU A 556 -42.09 -21.94 2.53
N ASP A 557 -42.16 -21.90 1.19
CA ASP A 557 -42.33 -23.07 0.33
C ASP A 557 -40.96 -23.46 -0.24
N ASP A 558 -40.35 -24.51 0.34
CA ASP A 558 -39.04 -25.05 -0.06
C ASP A 558 -38.97 -25.40 -1.56
N GLU A 559 -40.10 -25.56 -2.28
CA GLU A 559 -40.08 -25.77 -3.73
C GLU A 559 -39.52 -24.56 -4.51
N LEU A 560 -39.52 -23.37 -3.90
CA LEU A 560 -39.01 -22.13 -4.51
C LEU A 560 -37.51 -21.94 -4.28
N ASP A 561 -36.87 -22.77 -3.46
CA ASP A 561 -35.46 -22.65 -3.12
C ASP A 561 -34.54 -22.74 -4.35
N GLY A 562 -33.62 -21.78 -4.44
CA GLY A 562 -32.64 -21.67 -5.52
C GLY A 562 -33.20 -21.16 -6.85
N ARG A 563 -34.54 -21.04 -6.99
CA ARG A 563 -35.18 -20.43 -8.15
C ARG A 563 -34.82 -18.95 -8.26
N LEU A 564 -35.10 -18.36 -9.41
CA LEU A 564 -34.86 -16.96 -9.70
C LEU A 564 -36.08 -16.12 -9.36
N LEU A 565 -35.86 -15.06 -8.60
CA LEU A 565 -36.78 -13.95 -8.49
C LEU A 565 -36.44 -12.93 -9.58
N VAL A 566 -37.39 -12.67 -10.48
CA VAL A 566 -37.25 -11.75 -11.62
C VAL A 566 -38.18 -10.56 -11.40
N ILE A 567 -37.59 -9.38 -11.26
CA ILE A 567 -38.28 -8.14 -10.89
C ILE A 567 -38.13 -7.14 -12.04
N ARG A 568 -39.24 -6.68 -12.61
CA ARG A 568 -39.28 -5.66 -13.68
C ARG A 568 -39.68 -4.31 -13.06
N ARG A 569 -38.90 -3.25 -13.32
CA ARG A 569 -39.07 -1.92 -12.72
C ARG A 569 -38.72 -0.80 -13.70
N GLY A 570 -39.11 0.43 -13.36
CA GLY A 570 -38.76 1.65 -14.10
C GLY A 570 -39.48 1.84 -15.45
N GLY A 571 -40.30 0.89 -15.90
CA GLY A 571 -41.15 1.02 -17.09
C GLY A 571 -42.64 1.06 -16.76
N GLN A 572 -43.50 0.88 -17.77
CA GLN A 572 -44.96 1.09 -17.62
C GLN A 572 -45.68 -0.01 -16.81
N ALA A 573 -45.09 -1.20 -16.70
CA ALA A 573 -45.73 -2.37 -16.09
C ALA A 573 -44.74 -3.13 -15.19
N PRO A 574 -44.49 -2.64 -13.95
CA PRO A 574 -43.64 -3.37 -13.02
C PRO A 574 -44.28 -4.71 -12.63
N SER A 575 -43.46 -5.73 -12.46
CA SER A 575 -43.93 -7.09 -12.15
C SER A 575 -42.87 -7.86 -11.40
N VAL A 576 -43.28 -8.84 -10.59
CA VAL A 576 -42.38 -9.78 -9.92
C VAL A 576 -42.85 -11.19 -10.23
N GLU A 577 -41.92 -12.05 -10.63
CA GLU A 577 -42.19 -13.45 -10.97
C GLU A 577 -41.08 -14.37 -10.48
N VAL A 578 -41.41 -15.63 -10.23
CA VAL A 578 -40.44 -16.68 -9.90
C VAL A 578 -40.25 -17.59 -11.11
N LYS A 579 -39.00 -17.86 -11.49
CA LYS A 579 -38.61 -18.66 -12.66
C LYS A 579 -37.53 -19.68 -12.28
N LEU A 580 -37.53 -20.83 -12.96
CA LEU A 580 -36.37 -21.74 -12.90
C LEU A 580 -35.24 -21.18 -13.78
N ALA A 581 -33.98 -21.41 -13.41
CA ALA A 581 -32.83 -20.80 -14.09
C ALA A 581 -32.60 -21.30 -15.52
N ASP A 582 -33.08 -22.49 -15.83
CA ASP A 582 -33.08 -23.13 -17.15
C ASP A 582 -34.27 -22.74 -18.03
N ASN A 583 -35.41 -22.37 -17.43
CA ASN A 583 -36.64 -21.95 -18.12
C ASN A 583 -36.80 -20.43 -18.24
N TRP A 584 -35.71 -19.67 -18.12
CA TRP A 584 -35.73 -18.22 -18.23
C TRP A 584 -35.19 -17.75 -19.59
N ILE A 585 -35.99 -16.96 -20.31
CA ILE A 585 -35.68 -16.53 -21.68
C ILE A 585 -35.74 -15.00 -21.76
N LEU A 586 -34.66 -14.38 -22.26
CA LEU A 586 -34.55 -12.91 -22.37
C LEU A 586 -35.58 -12.29 -23.33
N SER A 587 -36.02 -13.02 -24.35
CA SER A 587 -36.99 -12.51 -25.35
C SER A 587 -38.33 -12.10 -24.73
N ASP A 588 -38.74 -12.77 -23.65
CA ASP A 588 -40.03 -12.56 -23.01
C ASP A 588 -40.07 -11.26 -22.19
N LEU A 589 -38.90 -10.63 -21.99
CA LEU A 589 -38.77 -9.39 -21.22
C LEU A 589 -39.00 -8.12 -22.06
N GLY A 590 -39.03 -8.21 -23.39
CA GLY A 590 -39.25 -7.03 -24.26
C GLY A 590 -38.26 -5.90 -23.94
N GLU A 591 -38.78 -4.69 -23.67
CA GLU A 591 -37.96 -3.51 -23.31
C GLU A 591 -37.11 -3.70 -22.03
N TYR A 592 -37.50 -4.62 -21.14
CA TYR A 592 -36.78 -4.92 -19.91
C TYR A 592 -35.59 -5.87 -20.11
N ALA A 593 -35.43 -6.45 -21.31
CA ALA A 593 -34.31 -7.33 -21.65
C ALA A 593 -33.00 -6.56 -21.87
N ASP A 594 -33.10 -5.25 -22.13
CA ASP A 594 -31.96 -4.42 -22.51
C ASP A 594 -31.07 -4.06 -21.34
N ARG A 595 -31.60 -4.05 -20.11
CA ARG A 595 -30.89 -3.64 -18.90
C ARG A 595 -31.15 -4.62 -17.80
N ILE A 596 -30.14 -5.41 -17.46
CA ILE A 596 -30.31 -6.47 -16.47
C ILE A 596 -29.30 -6.30 -15.35
N ILE A 597 -29.79 -6.32 -14.12
CA ILE A 597 -29.00 -6.29 -12.91
C ILE A 597 -29.13 -7.67 -12.26
N TYR A 598 -28.04 -8.42 -12.28
CA TYR A 598 -27.97 -9.71 -11.60
C TYR A 598 -27.40 -9.51 -10.20
N LYS A 599 -28.27 -9.51 -9.18
CA LYS A 599 -27.89 -9.41 -7.76
C LYS A 599 -27.55 -10.77 -7.21
N ILE A 600 -26.26 -11.08 -7.24
CA ILE A 600 -25.74 -12.43 -6.97
C ILE A 600 -25.86 -12.84 -5.50
N VAL A 601 -25.80 -11.87 -4.58
CA VAL A 601 -25.97 -12.07 -3.13
C VAL A 601 -27.35 -11.63 -2.63
N GLY A 602 -28.27 -11.31 -3.55
CA GLY A 602 -29.61 -10.83 -3.23
C GLY A 602 -29.64 -9.50 -2.50
N SER A 603 -30.82 -9.17 -1.98
CA SER A 603 -31.07 -7.90 -1.29
C SER A 603 -32.36 -7.97 -0.47
N PRO A 604 -32.38 -7.43 0.76
CA PRO A 604 -33.63 -7.35 1.53
C PRO A 604 -34.73 -6.54 0.83
N PHE A 605 -34.36 -5.63 -0.06
CA PHE A 605 -35.32 -4.86 -0.87
C PHE A 605 -35.99 -5.74 -1.94
N ALA A 606 -35.27 -6.73 -2.48
CA ALA A 606 -35.87 -7.73 -3.37
C ALA A 606 -36.89 -8.59 -2.62
N ASN A 607 -36.59 -8.98 -1.37
CA ASN A 607 -37.52 -9.72 -0.51
C ASN A 607 -38.83 -8.94 -0.31
N ALA A 608 -38.74 -7.63 -0.06
CA ALA A 608 -39.91 -6.78 0.13
C ALA A 608 -40.78 -6.60 -1.13
N LEU A 609 -40.19 -6.81 -2.32
CA LEU A 609 -40.90 -6.77 -3.60
C LEU A 609 -41.51 -8.13 -3.98
N ALA A 610 -40.98 -9.23 -3.43
CA ALA A 610 -41.59 -10.54 -3.56
C ALA A 610 -42.98 -10.55 -2.89
N GLU A 611 -43.88 -11.42 -3.35
CA GLU A 611 -45.26 -11.43 -2.86
C GLU A 611 -45.30 -11.51 -1.32
N PRO A 612 -46.08 -10.65 -0.61
CA PRO A 612 -46.07 -10.52 0.85
C PRO A 612 -46.36 -11.80 1.66
N ARG A 613 -46.75 -12.90 1.00
CA ARG A 613 -47.12 -14.19 1.59
C ARG A 613 -46.14 -15.33 1.29
N SER A 614 -45.02 -15.04 0.63
CA SER A 614 -44.12 -16.08 0.12
C SER A 614 -42.95 -16.43 1.07
N GLY A 615 -42.70 -15.62 2.09
CA GLY A 615 -41.57 -15.80 3.00
C GLY A 615 -40.20 -15.79 2.32
N ILE A 616 -40.11 -15.26 1.09
CA ILE A 616 -38.91 -15.29 0.25
C ILE A 616 -37.76 -14.49 0.90
N ASP A 617 -36.63 -15.16 1.08
CA ASP A 617 -35.34 -14.57 1.41
C ASP A 617 -34.33 -14.82 0.29
N THR A 618 -33.79 -13.74 -0.27
CA THR A 618 -32.76 -13.76 -1.32
C THR A 618 -31.36 -13.50 -0.79
N VAL A 619 -31.21 -13.08 0.48
CA VAL A 619 -29.99 -12.44 0.99
C VAL A 619 -28.93 -13.47 1.36
N VAL A 620 -27.77 -13.40 0.73
CA VAL A 620 -26.61 -14.24 1.03
C VAL A 620 -25.55 -13.40 1.72
N ILE A 621 -25.56 -13.34 3.06
CA ILE A 621 -24.68 -12.44 3.81
C ILE A 621 -23.90 -13.13 4.93
N THR A 622 -24.32 -14.28 5.45
CA THR A 622 -23.56 -15.02 6.48
C THR A 622 -22.62 -16.07 5.87
N GLU A 623 -21.71 -16.62 6.66
CA GLU A 623 -20.87 -17.74 6.23
C GLU A 623 -21.71 -18.97 5.85
N THR A 624 -22.74 -19.24 6.66
CA THR A 624 -23.70 -20.32 6.40
C THR A 624 -24.50 -20.06 5.12
N ASP A 625 -24.93 -18.83 4.88
CA ASP A 625 -25.64 -18.43 3.66
C ASP A 625 -24.76 -18.70 2.43
N HIS A 626 -23.49 -18.30 2.46
CA HIS A 626 -22.56 -18.52 1.35
C HIS A 626 -22.33 -20.00 1.07
N MET A 627 -22.22 -20.84 2.10
CA MET A 627 -22.10 -22.29 1.93
C MET A 627 -23.35 -22.89 1.28
N ALA A 628 -24.53 -22.55 1.79
CA ALA A 628 -25.79 -23.02 1.23
C ALA A 628 -25.96 -22.58 -0.22
N PHE A 629 -25.62 -21.33 -0.52
CA PHE A 629 -25.72 -20.77 -1.86
C PHE A 629 -24.76 -21.45 -2.83
N LEU A 630 -23.48 -21.62 -2.48
CA LEU A 630 -22.49 -22.31 -3.31
C LEU A 630 -22.93 -23.73 -3.64
N GLY A 631 -23.44 -24.48 -2.67
CA GLY A 631 -23.96 -25.84 -2.90
C GLY A 631 -25.15 -25.87 -3.88
N ARG A 632 -26.01 -24.84 -3.87
CA ARG A 632 -27.13 -24.73 -4.82
C ARG A 632 -26.67 -24.42 -6.24
N LEU A 633 -25.61 -23.64 -6.41
CA LEU A 633 -25.11 -23.31 -7.75
C LEU A 633 -24.60 -24.53 -8.53
N GLU A 634 -24.36 -25.67 -7.87
CA GLU A 634 -24.00 -26.94 -8.51
C GLU A 634 -25.17 -27.60 -9.27
N ASN A 635 -26.43 -27.26 -8.94
CA ASN A 635 -27.60 -27.83 -9.59
C ASN A 635 -28.01 -27.01 -10.83
N GLU A 636 -28.34 -27.71 -11.92
CA GLU A 636 -28.68 -27.11 -13.22
C GLU A 636 -29.86 -26.13 -13.17
N HIS A 637 -30.83 -26.34 -12.27
CA HIS A 637 -32.02 -25.49 -12.17
C HIS A 637 -31.80 -24.22 -11.33
N THR A 638 -30.66 -24.13 -10.65
CA THR A 638 -30.35 -23.10 -9.64
C THR A 638 -28.97 -22.46 -9.86
N LYS A 639 -28.26 -22.84 -10.93
CA LYS A 639 -27.02 -22.20 -11.40
C LYS A 639 -27.28 -20.78 -11.94
N PRO A 640 -26.23 -19.99 -12.22
CA PRO A 640 -26.40 -18.69 -12.87
C PRO A 640 -27.27 -18.83 -14.13
N PRO A 641 -28.23 -17.92 -14.35
CA PRO A 641 -29.27 -18.15 -15.35
C PRO A 641 -28.69 -18.40 -16.75
N SER A 642 -29.12 -19.50 -17.38
CA SER A 642 -28.57 -19.94 -18.67
C SER A 642 -28.77 -18.90 -19.79
N ALA A 643 -29.83 -18.10 -19.66
CA ALA A 643 -30.15 -16.96 -20.50
C ALA A 643 -28.99 -15.95 -20.60
N PHE A 644 -28.19 -15.83 -19.53
CA PHE A 644 -27.01 -14.97 -19.48
C PHE A 644 -25.74 -15.64 -19.97
N SER A 645 -25.62 -16.96 -19.83
CA SER A 645 -24.35 -17.66 -19.94
C SER A 645 -23.61 -17.36 -21.24
N ARG A 646 -24.32 -17.36 -22.38
CA ARG A 646 -23.71 -17.02 -23.68
C ARG A 646 -23.18 -15.59 -23.72
N ARG A 647 -23.89 -14.65 -23.09
CA ARG A 647 -23.52 -13.24 -23.06
C ARG A 647 -22.33 -12.99 -22.13
N LEU A 648 -22.34 -13.60 -20.95
CA LEU A 648 -21.24 -13.53 -19.99
C LEU A 648 -19.97 -14.19 -20.56
N GLN A 649 -20.08 -15.34 -21.21
CA GLN A 649 -18.94 -16.04 -21.85
C GLN A 649 -18.29 -15.22 -22.98
N LYS A 650 -19.08 -14.45 -23.73
CA LYS A 650 -18.58 -13.61 -24.85
C LYS A 650 -18.06 -12.24 -24.41
N SER A 651 -18.21 -11.90 -23.13
CA SER A 651 -17.86 -10.58 -22.60
C SER A 651 -16.59 -10.63 -21.75
N SER A 652 -15.95 -9.47 -21.63
CA SER A 652 -14.94 -9.20 -20.61
C SER A 652 -15.63 -8.78 -19.31
N LEU A 653 -15.08 -9.17 -18.16
CA LEU A 653 -15.57 -8.75 -16.84
C LEU A 653 -14.76 -7.55 -16.35
N LEU A 654 -15.44 -6.53 -15.82
CA LEU A 654 -14.79 -5.40 -15.15
C LEU A 654 -15.24 -5.33 -13.69
N PHE A 655 -14.38 -5.73 -12.77
CA PHE A 655 -14.61 -5.65 -11.34
C PHE A 655 -14.40 -4.21 -10.86
N LEU A 656 -15.45 -3.58 -10.36
CA LEU A 656 -15.47 -2.21 -9.83
C LEU A 656 -15.73 -2.26 -8.34
N GLY A 657 -14.69 -1.98 -7.54
CA GLY A 657 -14.84 -1.95 -6.08
C GLY A 657 -15.29 -3.29 -5.50
N TYR A 658 -15.05 -4.38 -6.22
CA TYR A 658 -15.42 -5.72 -5.78
C TYR A 658 -14.47 -6.17 -4.67
N ASN A 659 -15.00 -6.69 -3.57
CA ASN A 659 -14.19 -7.23 -2.49
C ASN A 659 -13.99 -8.74 -2.73
N LEU A 660 -12.75 -9.21 -2.62
CA LEU A 660 -12.43 -10.64 -2.63
C LEU A 660 -12.07 -11.10 -1.22
N ASP A 661 -13.02 -11.05 -0.31
CA ASP A 661 -12.90 -11.85 0.90
C ASP A 661 -12.97 -13.36 0.56
N VAL A 662 -12.77 -14.21 1.56
CA VAL A 662 -12.71 -15.67 1.37
C VAL A 662 -13.96 -16.22 0.66
N TRP A 663 -15.15 -15.65 0.92
CA TRP A 663 -16.40 -16.12 0.36
C TRP A 663 -16.66 -15.60 -1.05
N HIS A 664 -16.43 -14.30 -1.28
CA HIS A 664 -16.54 -13.70 -2.59
C HIS A 664 -15.50 -14.27 -3.56
N TYR A 665 -14.28 -14.58 -3.09
CA TYR A 665 -13.29 -15.31 -3.89
C TYR A 665 -13.80 -16.68 -4.33
N ARG A 666 -14.37 -17.47 -3.41
CA ARG A 666 -14.96 -18.78 -3.72
C ARG A 666 -16.13 -18.66 -4.70
N LEU A 667 -17.00 -17.67 -4.50
CA LEU A 667 -18.16 -17.41 -5.36
C LEU A 667 -17.73 -17.06 -6.79
N VAL A 668 -16.81 -16.10 -6.94
CA VAL A 668 -16.27 -15.70 -8.24
C VAL A 668 -15.50 -16.87 -8.88
N GLY A 669 -14.73 -17.61 -8.10
CA GLY A 669 -14.03 -18.82 -8.54
C GLY A 669 -14.99 -19.89 -9.06
N HIS A 670 -16.10 -20.13 -8.37
CA HIS A 670 -17.10 -21.11 -8.78
C HIS A 670 -17.87 -20.68 -10.03
N ILE A 671 -18.27 -19.42 -10.11
CA ILE A 671 -19.12 -18.94 -11.20
C ILE A 671 -18.31 -18.55 -12.44
N PHE A 672 -17.21 -17.81 -12.29
CA PHE A 672 -16.55 -17.08 -13.38
C PHE A 672 -15.10 -17.52 -13.68
N SER A 673 -14.62 -18.65 -13.12
CA SER A 673 -13.26 -19.16 -13.39
C SER A 673 -13.18 -20.09 -14.62
N ASN A 674 -11.94 -20.52 -14.96
CA ASN A 674 -11.73 -21.50 -16.03
C ASN A 674 -12.34 -22.87 -15.70
N GLU A 675 -12.45 -23.21 -14.42
CA GLU A 675 -13.09 -24.44 -13.94
C GLU A 675 -14.57 -24.20 -13.55
N GLY A 676 -15.01 -22.95 -13.54
CA GLY A 676 -16.36 -22.54 -13.17
C GLY A 676 -17.41 -22.68 -14.28
N GLN A 677 -18.63 -22.27 -13.95
CA GLN A 677 -19.83 -22.38 -14.81
C GLN A 677 -19.78 -21.46 -16.04
N VAL A 678 -19.11 -20.31 -15.93
CA VAL A 678 -19.01 -19.27 -16.96
C VAL A 678 -17.55 -18.93 -17.20
N ARG A 679 -17.10 -19.03 -18.45
CA ARG A 679 -15.72 -18.69 -18.87
C ARG A 679 -15.71 -17.36 -19.62
N PRO A 680 -15.38 -16.22 -18.97
CA PRO A 680 -15.30 -14.92 -19.64
C PRO A 680 -14.07 -14.82 -20.55
N ARG A 681 -14.06 -13.87 -21.49
CA ARG A 681 -12.92 -13.67 -22.41
C ARG A 681 -11.69 -13.11 -21.70
N ARG A 682 -11.90 -12.11 -20.84
CA ARG A 682 -10.85 -11.41 -20.08
C ARG A 682 -11.46 -10.81 -18.82
N ARG A 683 -10.64 -10.53 -17.82
CA ARG A 683 -11.05 -9.92 -16.55
C ARG A 683 -10.20 -8.68 -16.32
N TYR A 684 -10.81 -7.65 -15.79
CA TYR A 684 -10.16 -6.41 -15.40
C TYR A 684 -10.61 -6.05 -13.99
N ALA A 685 -9.74 -5.48 -13.17
CA ALA A 685 -10.11 -5.05 -11.82
C ALA A 685 -9.68 -3.62 -11.56
N VAL A 686 -10.57 -2.84 -10.95
CA VAL A 686 -10.32 -1.49 -10.44
C VAL A 686 -10.56 -1.53 -8.95
N ARG A 687 -9.47 -1.73 -8.20
CA ARG A 687 -9.52 -1.97 -6.76
C ARG A 687 -8.15 -1.78 -6.12
N THR A 688 -8.11 -1.01 -5.03
CA THR A 688 -7.01 -1.06 -4.06
C THR A 688 -7.31 -2.12 -3.02
N ALA A 689 -6.50 -3.19 -2.97
CA ALA A 689 -6.68 -4.26 -2.00
C ALA A 689 -6.49 -3.73 -0.57
N ILE A 690 -7.33 -4.17 0.36
CA ILE A 690 -7.31 -3.73 1.77
C ILE A 690 -6.54 -4.70 2.67
N SER A 691 -6.08 -5.83 2.13
CA SER A 691 -5.26 -6.82 2.82
C SER A 691 -4.33 -7.59 1.86
N PRO A 692 -3.20 -8.12 2.35
CA PRO A 692 -2.30 -8.95 1.55
C PRO A 692 -2.97 -10.22 0.99
N ILE A 693 -3.95 -10.78 1.72
CA ILE A 693 -4.68 -11.98 1.26
C ILE A 693 -5.61 -11.66 0.09
N GLU A 694 -6.33 -10.54 0.14
CA GLU A 694 -7.16 -10.06 -0.97
C GLU A 694 -6.28 -9.79 -2.20
N GLU A 695 -5.10 -9.20 -2.02
CA GLU A 695 -4.15 -8.97 -3.11
C GLU A 695 -3.71 -10.28 -3.79
N ARG A 696 -3.44 -11.32 -3.00
CA ARG A 696 -3.12 -12.66 -3.51
C ARG A 696 -4.29 -13.27 -4.29
N PHE A 697 -5.52 -13.12 -3.81
CA PHE A 697 -6.70 -13.58 -4.53
C PHE A 697 -6.90 -12.83 -5.86
N TRP A 698 -6.68 -11.51 -5.88
CA TRP A 698 -6.69 -10.72 -7.11
C TRP A 698 -5.62 -11.16 -8.09
N ALA A 699 -4.40 -11.43 -7.62
CA ALA A 699 -3.30 -11.91 -8.45
C ALA A 699 -3.57 -13.29 -9.09
N GLN A 700 -4.42 -14.11 -8.46
CA GLN A 700 -4.86 -15.40 -9.01
C GLN A 700 -5.99 -15.25 -10.05
N LEU A 701 -6.86 -14.25 -9.89
CA LEU A 701 -8.03 -14.07 -10.76
C LEU A 701 -7.76 -13.19 -11.97
N VAL A 702 -6.91 -12.16 -11.84
CA VAL A 702 -6.70 -11.11 -12.83
C VAL A 702 -5.21 -10.86 -13.02
N ALA A 703 -4.77 -10.79 -14.28
CA ALA A 703 -3.37 -10.53 -14.63
C ALA A 703 -2.91 -9.15 -14.12
N ALA A 704 -1.61 -8.97 -13.88
CA ALA A 704 -1.09 -7.74 -13.29
C ALA A 704 -1.40 -6.49 -14.14
N GLU A 705 -1.24 -6.62 -15.45
CA GLU A 705 -1.54 -5.58 -16.45
C GLU A 705 -3.03 -5.23 -16.58
N ASP A 706 -3.92 -6.11 -16.10
CA ASP A 706 -5.37 -5.94 -16.09
C ASP A 706 -5.90 -5.55 -14.70
N ARG A 707 -5.02 -5.21 -13.77
CA ARG A 707 -5.37 -4.69 -12.44
C ARG A 707 -4.96 -3.24 -12.32
N LEU A 708 -5.92 -2.39 -12.02
CA LEU A 708 -5.72 -0.99 -11.71
C LEU A 708 -5.95 -0.78 -10.21
N GLN A 709 -4.90 -0.43 -9.49
CA GLN A 709 -5.04 0.02 -8.11
C GLN A 709 -5.61 1.44 -8.14
N SER A 710 -6.92 1.54 -7.89
CA SER A 710 -7.67 2.80 -7.90
C SER A 710 -8.99 2.66 -7.17
N ASP A 711 -9.51 3.77 -6.63
CA ASP A 711 -10.93 3.87 -6.34
C ASP A 711 -11.74 4.01 -7.64
N CYS A 712 -13.02 3.64 -7.58
CA CYS A 712 -13.87 3.61 -8.76
C CYS A 712 -14.22 4.99 -9.31
N GLU A 713 -14.27 6.01 -8.46
CA GLU A 713 -14.63 7.37 -8.86
C GLU A 713 -13.50 7.98 -9.69
N ALA A 714 -12.25 7.91 -9.21
CA ALA A 714 -11.07 8.34 -9.94
C ALA A 714 -10.90 7.59 -11.27
N PHE A 715 -11.15 6.28 -11.26
CA PHE A 715 -11.15 5.47 -12.49
C PHE A 715 -12.18 5.96 -13.50
N VAL A 716 -13.44 6.14 -13.11
CA VAL A 716 -14.51 6.56 -14.02
C VAL A 716 -14.26 7.96 -14.57
N GLN A 717 -13.80 8.89 -13.73
CA GLN A 717 -13.42 10.24 -14.16
C GLN A 717 -12.30 10.20 -15.19
N THR A 718 -11.30 9.35 -14.99
CA THR A 718 -10.18 9.18 -15.90
C THR A 718 -10.62 8.51 -17.20
N LEU A 719 -11.41 7.44 -17.13
CA LEU A 719 -11.95 6.71 -18.28
C LEU A 719 -12.72 7.63 -19.24
N ARG A 720 -13.43 8.64 -18.73
CA ARG A 720 -14.13 9.66 -19.54
C ARG A 720 -13.20 10.53 -20.40
N GLN A 721 -11.93 10.65 -20.03
CA GLN A 721 -10.94 11.43 -20.79
C GLN A 721 -10.37 10.66 -21.98
N PHE A 722 -10.47 9.32 -21.96
CA PHE A 722 -10.09 8.45 -23.07
C PHE A 722 -11.27 8.35 -24.05
N LYS A 723 -11.03 8.80 -25.28
CA LYS A 723 -11.97 8.73 -26.40
C LYS A 723 -11.70 7.54 -27.27
#